data_AF-A0A6J4J0P3-F1
#
_entry.id   AF-A0A6J4J0P3-F1
#
_cell.length_a   1.000
_cell.length_b   1.000
_cell.length_c   1.000
_cell.angle_alpha   90.00
_cell.angle_beta   90.00
_cell.angle_gamma   90.00
#
_symmetry.space_group_name_H-M   'P 1'
#
loop_
_entity.id
_entity.type
_entity.pdbx_description
1 polymer ?
#
loop_
_entity_poly.entity_id
_entity_poly.type
_entity_poly.pdbx_seq_one_letter_code
_entity_poly.pdbx_strand_id
1 'polypeptide(L)'
;MNLQAHLTLSRTLLFCGGGLMLSARPAAAAEAARDPVTLTFGQPQTAGISGFRRMWDTPVVLGESGAVEEVDKGTFGKGPRAVWFPAERDGGGARPGALVFDAQHRSLLVRFPGAAQKIAAQMARGYAVRRIEVLLPYRGTELWPEGYKDPSGLSFMGDLWVRDPPRWHAVAWALRKPWVADARSGPTYNAYINGAGYWAKFGAQDEKRDRFPTRFGPAEVSYKNAEGRLDVTPVLRDAAFGATPEQRLRGFESCGLLIRKWETYDQRYNQSGYEWAVATAGRGILLHTPKLIVTLAPGGEAAPLRTADLTVNVPALAAQLQKNKAGGRPTAVMPDAARIKALSQRYGSSRPTWMSDWQWRRVSELKGLGGFASLPDTPEAYAAWIDDMLSLMPRRWDGWDAPDKLQTYYLYHAAWPAPVRQFWQDYWAAWLMPEKETKDFAHNQWNVADERGQENASKYYARTGDWRGNVSFYRYSYTQNMSTMNFNHTAALGALLGGGIIGSRRAMEDGRHGLETWPLRTWSWFDGSTQESLDHYYFALSLKGQKMFADFGPTQLDRMIGQSILAKSVEELTSSYHPGLRHFVAPSGRTGPAYVFVQQDGTKHIVHTLSHRGALTDLNNKEIYGGMLALGRDALPGMIAQQTLNGPWAPEWVANMVDEKPLPYQMTNSYKEWGGYAATPLWKRNYLGRHYGVASVDLDTGGTVPVMAQWRREDKTVENMDEIATLLVRPGVNHTNFLQTQNNGIVGQFGGMATLQHKNKMIVLSSPWKKERYPSASVAEVKSLQTTIGLFNFQKNPAWEVFVDGQRVTAYPVKVKAGQRITVRDGVSYTGIIPLPSTDLGRGDEVVITDQTGPMVGMQGGGQAKPTLLIEQYNLKQDAPLADSADWTKIDRAYGGFAVEVGDATEYKDFAAFQQHLNAVKLDTNWHDEKKQLNVSYRSGGDLIEAGFRPEYSGGGTDQLFPHRRVNGAWPYNGPGIDRDSTLTMQGTTGRLEKNGAVLNTEAGRMAYLQTEPISGTYAGFNPFPDPTFWSLSAPGGVTVKADGRLGLARVVVRPKENRLWVDYAQRDEQKRDVGMASALLVFGLKSAPATEYNGKPVKASRQVVDGQVAYVIPLGKAAAPLAARYRDAQAAWKASAGKPKQSP
;
A
#
# COMPACT_ATOMS: atom_id res chain seq x y z
N MET A 1 -8.25 -38.88 41.18
CA MET A 1 -7.26 -39.32 42.19
C MET A 1 -7.45 -38.44 43.43
N ASN A 2 -7.55 -39.07 44.60
CA ASN A 2 -7.62 -38.59 46.01
C ASN A 2 -7.35 -37.10 46.35
N LEU A 3 -7.92 -36.48 47.40
CA LEU A 3 -9.13 -36.72 48.23
C LEU A 3 -9.44 -35.43 49.07
N GLN A 4 -10.35 -35.49 50.06
CA GLN A 4 -10.82 -34.36 50.90
C GLN A 4 -10.15 -34.26 52.30
N ALA A 5 -10.56 -33.24 53.09
CA ALA A 5 -10.68 -33.22 54.57
C ALA A 5 -9.39 -32.98 55.42
N HIS A 6 -9.40 -32.44 56.66
CA HIS A 6 -10.39 -31.69 57.48
C HIS A 6 -9.75 -31.06 58.77
N LEU A 7 -10.31 -29.95 59.32
CA LEU A 7 -10.33 -29.55 60.78
C LEU A 7 -8.93 -29.26 61.44
N THR A 8 -8.66 -28.81 62.70
CA THR A 8 -9.32 -28.15 63.88
C THR A 8 -8.21 -27.52 64.80
N LEU A 9 -8.33 -26.91 66.02
CA LEU A 9 -9.37 -26.64 67.06
C LEU A 9 -8.98 -25.41 67.97
N SER A 10 -9.94 -24.92 68.76
CA SER A 10 -10.00 -24.02 69.96
C SER A 10 -8.80 -23.57 70.85
N ARG A 11 -8.94 -22.32 71.38
CA ARG A 11 -8.76 -21.79 72.78
C ARG A 11 -7.38 -21.92 73.48
N THR A 12 -6.87 -20.95 74.27
CA THR A 12 -7.39 -20.47 75.59
C THR A 12 -6.69 -19.14 76.07
N LEU A 13 -7.15 -18.54 77.18
CA LEU A 13 -6.80 -17.22 77.75
C LEU A 13 -5.44 -17.14 78.50
N LEU A 14 -4.97 -15.91 78.75
CA LEU A 14 -4.51 -15.48 80.09
C LEU A 14 -4.79 -13.97 80.34
N PHE A 15 -4.62 -13.49 81.57
CA PHE A 15 -5.26 -12.29 82.15
C PHE A 15 -4.26 -11.29 82.77
N CYS A 16 -4.56 -9.98 82.73
CA CYS A 16 -4.25 -8.90 83.70
C CYS A 16 -4.47 -7.51 83.04
N GLY A 17 -4.91 -6.43 83.72
CA GLY A 17 -5.43 -6.30 85.09
C GLY A 17 -5.54 -4.81 85.52
N GLY A 18 -6.73 -4.37 85.97
CA GLY A 18 -7.01 -2.98 86.41
C GLY A 18 -7.45 -2.02 85.28
N GLY A 19 -8.26 -0.98 85.51
CA GLY A 19 -8.96 -0.54 86.74
C GLY A 19 -10.11 0.43 86.40
N LEU A 20 -11.07 0.63 87.32
CA LEU A 20 -12.31 1.38 87.07
C LEU A 20 -12.13 2.92 87.07
N MET A 21 -12.88 3.60 86.19
CA MET A 21 -13.78 4.68 86.62
C MET A 21 -15.07 4.65 85.78
N LEU A 22 -16.20 5.00 86.41
CA LEU A 22 -17.49 5.18 85.73
C LEU A 22 -17.66 6.65 85.32
N SER A 23 -18.26 6.87 84.15
CA SER A 23 -19.12 8.02 83.90
C SER A 23 -20.34 7.57 83.08
N ALA A 24 -21.49 8.22 83.29
CA ALA A 24 -22.77 7.71 82.82
C ALA A 24 -22.98 7.89 81.31
N ARG A 25 -23.62 6.91 80.67
CA ARG A 25 -24.25 7.10 79.36
C ARG A 25 -25.50 7.99 79.52
N PRO A 26 -25.62 9.15 78.86
CA PRO A 26 -26.93 9.62 78.45
C PRO A 26 -27.47 8.67 77.37
N ALA A 27 -28.77 8.44 77.33
CA ALA A 27 -29.39 7.74 76.22
C ALA A 27 -29.32 8.63 74.97
N ALA A 28 -28.63 8.19 73.93
CA ALA A 28 -28.74 8.82 72.63
C ALA A 28 -30.17 8.64 72.12
N ALA A 29 -30.91 9.73 71.95
CA ALA A 29 -32.21 9.69 71.31
C ALA A 29 -32.06 9.11 69.89
N ALA A 30 -33.06 8.34 69.45
CA ALA A 30 -33.11 7.87 68.07
C ALA A 30 -33.36 9.08 67.14
N GLU A 31 -32.29 9.70 66.64
CA GLU A 31 -32.42 10.71 65.60
C GLU A 31 -33.06 10.05 64.38
N ALA A 32 -34.21 10.57 63.94
CA ALA A 32 -34.94 10.00 62.83
C ALA A 32 -34.05 9.97 61.58
N ALA A 33 -33.93 8.79 60.95
CA ALA A 33 -33.12 8.61 59.77
C ALA A 33 -33.62 9.54 58.65
N ARG A 34 -32.84 10.58 58.35
CA ARG A 34 -33.20 11.56 57.33
C ARG A 34 -33.09 10.90 55.95
N ASP A 35 -34.08 11.09 55.07
CA ASP A 35 -34.06 10.47 53.75
C ASP A 35 -32.98 11.08 52.82
N PRO A 36 -32.44 10.31 51.86
CA PRO A 36 -31.56 10.83 50.83
C PRO A 36 -32.25 11.92 49.97
N VAL A 37 -31.55 13.04 49.76
CA VAL A 37 -32.06 14.18 48.98
C VAL A 37 -31.50 14.14 47.57
N THR A 38 -32.37 14.13 46.56
CA THR A 38 -31.96 14.28 45.14
C THR A 38 -32.27 15.69 44.65
N LEU A 39 -31.25 16.38 44.13
CA LEU A 39 -31.35 17.67 43.45
C LEU A 39 -31.20 17.47 41.94
N THR A 40 -32.10 18.04 41.15
CA THR A 40 -32.04 18.00 39.68
C THR A 40 -31.92 19.41 39.11
N PHE A 41 -30.98 19.62 38.18
CA PHE A 41 -30.72 20.89 37.51
C PHE A 41 -30.87 20.72 36.00
N GLY A 42 -32.01 21.18 35.46
CA GLY A 42 -32.35 21.08 34.03
C GLY A 42 -32.14 22.37 33.23
N GLN A 43 -31.30 23.29 33.72
CA GLN A 43 -30.98 24.57 33.07
C GLN A 43 -29.44 24.70 32.94
N PRO A 44 -28.79 23.90 32.09
CA PRO A 44 -27.36 24.01 31.84
C PRO A 44 -27.03 25.27 31.03
N GLN A 45 -25.78 25.70 31.09
CA GLN A 45 -25.16 26.41 29.98
C GLN A 45 -24.43 25.39 29.10
N THR A 46 -24.63 25.49 27.78
CA THR A 46 -24.09 24.59 26.77
C THR A 46 -23.41 25.35 25.63
N ALA A 47 -22.19 24.95 25.29
CA ALA A 47 -21.41 25.54 24.20
C ALA A 47 -20.66 24.47 23.40
N GLY A 48 -20.32 24.77 22.16
CA GLY A 48 -19.60 23.88 21.26
C GLY A 48 -18.23 24.44 20.90
N ILE A 49 -17.21 23.57 20.88
CA ILE A 49 -15.89 23.89 20.31
C ILE A 49 -15.55 22.88 19.21
N SER A 50 -15.02 23.37 18.09
CA SER A 50 -14.83 22.56 16.87
C SER A 50 -13.41 22.63 16.34
N GLY A 51 -12.84 21.45 16.03
CA GLY A 51 -11.50 21.30 15.45
C GLY A 51 -11.37 21.75 13.99
N PHE A 52 -12.48 22.01 13.29
CA PHE A 52 -12.46 22.58 11.95
C PHE A 52 -11.87 24.00 11.96
N ARG A 53 -10.94 24.29 11.05
CA ARG A 53 -10.22 25.58 10.96
C ARG A 53 -11.16 26.79 10.87
N ARG A 54 -12.26 26.69 10.10
CA ARG A 54 -13.28 27.76 10.01
C ARG A 54 -14.05 28.05 11.32
N MET A 55 -13.75 27.35 12.43
CA MET A 55 -14.40 27.50 13.73
C MET A 55 -13.43 27.73 14.90
N TRP A 56 -12.11 27.84 14.68
CA TRP A 56 -11.14 27.86 15.78
C TRP A 56 -11.35 29.01 16.77
N ASP A 57 -11.80 30.16 16.29
CA ASP A 57 -12.08 31.38 17.06
C ASP A 57 -13.58 31.75 17.07
N THR A 58 -14.45 30.79 16.77
CA THR A 58 -15.91 30.97 16.70
C THR A 58 -16.59 30.39 17.94
N PRO A 59 -17.24 31.21 18.79
CA PRO A 59 -18.10 30.72 19.85
C PRO A 59 -19.36 30.07 19.27
N VAL A 60 -19.74 28.89 19.78
CA VAL A 60 -21.00 28.24 19.41
C VAL A 60 -21.86 28.07 20.66
N VAL A 61 -22.87 28.91 20.83
CA VAL A 61 -23.92 28.67 21.83
C VAL A 61 -24.79 27.52 21.33
N LEU A 62 -24.99 26.50 22.15
CA LEU A 62 -25.78 25.32 21.80
C LEU A 62 -27.10 25.29 22.55
N GLY A 63 -28.13 24.72 21.92
CA GLY A 63 -29.44 24.53 22.53
C GLY A 63 -30.28 23.48 21.82
N GLU A 64 -31.36 23.05 22.48
CA GLU A 64 -32.25 22.01 21.95
C GLU A 64 -33.04 22.49 20.72
N SER A 65 -33.41 23.77 20.68
CA SER A 65 -34.00 24.45 19.51
C SER A 65 -32.99 24.81 18.41
N GLY A 66 -31.74 24.34 18.54
CA GLY A 66 -30.67 24.59 17.59
C GLY A 66 -30.85 23.88 16.24
N ALA A 67 -30.24 24.44 15.20
CA ALA A 67 -30.47 24.06 13.81
C ALA A 67 -30.04 22.59 13.52
N VAL A 68 -31.03 21.77 13.17
CA VAL A 68 -30.86 20.43 12.61
C VAL A 68 -31.65 20.38 11.31
N GLU A 69 -30.98 19.99 10.23
CA GLU A 69 -31.57 19.78 8.91
C GLU A 69 -31.73 18.29 8.62
N GLU A 70 -32.50 17.97 7.60
CA GLU A 70 -32.62 16.62 7.05
C GLU A 70 -31.99 16.61 5.64
N VAL A 71 -31.00 15.74 5.44
CA VAL A 71 -30.26 15.62 4.18
C VAL A 71 -30.58 14.27 3.53
N ASP A 72 -30.92 14.33 2.25
CA ASP A 72 -31.14 13.16 1.40
C ASP A 72 -29.97 12.98 0.42
N LYS A 73 -29.43 11.77 0.32
CA LYS A 73 -28.35 11.38 -0.60
C LYS A 73 -28.84 10.33 -1.61
N GLY A 74 -30.14 10.19 -1.82
CA GLY A 74 -30.75 9.26 -2.76
C GLY A 74 -30.52 7.81 -2.32
N THR A 75 -29.82 7.03 -3.14
CA THR A 75 -29.52 5.60 -2.87
C THR A 75 -28.67 5.35 -1.61
N PHE A 76 -28.00 6.39 -1.09
CA PHE A 76 -27.26 6.31 0.18
C PHE A 76 -28.11 6.68 1.42
N GLY A 77 -29.38 7.04 1.22
CA GLY A 77 -30.36 7.26 2.27
C GLY A 77 -30.45 8.69 2.81
N LYS A 78 -31.41 8.87 3.72
CA LYS A 78 -31.84 10.14 4.29
C LYS A 78 -31.53 10.18 5.78
N GLY A 79 -31.11 11.33 6.31
CA GLY A 79 -30.80 11.46 7.74
C GLY A 79 -30.42 12.87 8.19
N PRO A 80 -30.32 13.10 9.51
CA PRO A 80 -30.11 14.45 10.03
C PRO A 80 -28.66 14.94 9.92
N ARG A 81 -28.54 16.26 9.76
CA ARG A 81 -27.32 17.09 9.76
C ARG A 81 -27.41 18.12 10.88
N ALA A 82 -26.42 18.20 11.78
CA ALA A 82 -26.43 19.14 12.90
C ALA A 82 -25.57 20.37 12.58
N VAL A 83 -26.18 21.56 12.54
CA VAL A 83 -25.54 22.75 11.98
C VAL A 83 -24.90 23.62 13.06
N TRP A 84 -23.58 23.84 13.00
CA TRP A 84 -22.84 24.78 13.87
C TRP A 84 -22.25 25.97 13.11
N PHE A 85 -21.85 25.81 11.84
CA PHE A 85 -21.20 26.87 11.08
C PHE A 85 -22.11 28.12 10.98
N PRO A 86 -21.70 29.33 11.45
CA PRO A 86 -22.60 30.48 11.57
C PRO A 86 -23.27 30.92 10.27
N ALA A 87 -22.56 30.80 9.14
CA ALA A 87 -23.08 31.14 7.81
C ALA A 87 -24.15 30.15 7.30
N GLU A 88 -24.22 28.95 7.89
CA GLU A 88 -25.20 27.90 7.55
C GLU A 88 -26.38 27.90 8.56
N ARG A 89 -26.36 28.74 9.60
CA ARG A 89 -27.43 28.87 10.60
C ARG A 89 -28.33 30.07 10.31
N ASP A 90 -29.65 29.87 10.48
CA ASP A 90 -30.68 30.92 10.38
C ASP A 90 -30.26 32.24 11.05
N GLY A 91 -30.45 33.34 10.32
CA GLY A 91 -30.10 34.67 10.81
C GLY A 91 -28.59 34.89 11.01
N GLY A 92 -27.74 34.20 10.25
CA GLY A 92 -26.27 34.37 10.31
C GLY A 92 -25.65 33.88 11.62
N GLY A 93 -26.26 32.86 12.24
CA GLY A 93 -25.81 32.33 13.53
C GLY A 93 -26.48 32.96 14.76
N ALA A 94 -27.56 33.73 14.59
CA ALA A 94 -28.41 34.20 15.68
C ALA A 94 -29.16 33.04 16.38
N ARG A 95 -29.56 32.01 15.62
CA ARG A 95 -30.14 30.77 16.17
C ARG A 95 -29.03 29.87 16.76
N PRO A 96 -29.21 29.23 17.92
CA PRO A 96 -28.18 28.36 18.52
C PRO A 96 -27.80 27.18 17.60
N GLY A 97 -26.60 26.65 17.79
CA GLY A 97 -26.19 25.37 17.18
C GLY A 97 -26.90 24.19 17.86
N ALA A 98 -27.11 23.10 17.12
CA ALA A 98 -27.72 21.90 17.69
C ALA A 98 -26.82 21.24 18.76
N LEU A 99 -27.43 20.69 19.80
CA LEU A 99 -26.76 19.86 20.81
C LEU A 99 -26.28 18.54 20.17
N VAL A 100 -25.07 18.57 19.61
CA VAL A 100 -24.38 17.42 19.01
C VAL A 100 -22.94 17.35 19.53
N PHE A 101 -22.33 16.18 19.50
CA PHE A 101 -20.87 16.01 19.60
C PHE A 101 -20.44 14.73 18.88
N ASP A 102 -19.21 14.71 18.38
CA ASP A 102 -18.63 13.60 17.64
C ASP A 102 -17.32 13.11 18.29
N ALA A 103 -16.61 12.18 17.64
CA ALA A 103 -15.40 11.58 18.21
C ALA A 103 -14.11 12.33 17.84
N GLN A 104 -14.18 13.37 16.98
CA GLN A 104 -13.02 13.91 16.26
C GLN A 104 -12.91 15.44 16.36
N HIS A 105 -13.93 16.18 15.91
CA HIS A 105 -13.89 17.64 15.80
C HIS A 105 -14.84 18.36 16.74
N ARG A 106 -16.12 17.99 16.81
CA ARG A 106 -17.13 18.74 17.60
C ARG A 106 -17.24 18.19 19.02
N SER A 107 -16.86 19.01 20.00
CA SER A 107 -16.93 18.69 21.43
C SER A 107 -17.94 19.60 22.14
N LEU A 108 -18.78 19.00 22.99
CA LEU A 108 -19.82 19.68 23.77
C LEU A 108 -19.27 20.09 25.15
N LEU A 109 -19.47 21.34 25.56
CA LEU A 109 -19.15 21.84 26.88
C LEU A 109 -20.46 22.05 27.65
N VAL A 110 -20.52 21.56 28.90
CA VAL A 110 -21.72 21.64 29.77
C VAL A 110 -21.32 22.11 31.17
N ARG A 111 -22.02 23.10 31.71
CA ARG A 111 -21.92 23.51 33.12
C ARG A 111 -23.30 23.88 33.69
N PHE A 112 -23.42 23.90 35.01
CA PHE A 112 -24.70 24.09 35.71
C PHE A 112 -24.61 25.26 36.72
N PRO A 113 -24.87 26.51 36.30
CA PRO A 113 -24.87 27.67 37.20
C PRO A 113 -25.90 27.54 38.34
N GLY A 114 -25.56 28.03 39.52
CA GLY A 114 -26.35 27.91 40.74
C GLY A 114 -26.36 26.50 41.37
N ALA A 115 -25.65 25.52 40.81
CA ALA A 115 -25.59 24.17 41.36
C ALA A 115 -24.78 24.11 42.66
N ALA A 116 -23.62 24.74 42.70
CA ALA A 116 -22.74 24.75 43.87
C ALA A 116 -23.44 25.34 45.10
N GLN A 117 -24.21 26.42 44.92
CA GLN A 117 -24.97 27.06 45.99
C GLN A 117 -26.04 26.13 46.59
N LYS A 118 -26.83 25.44 45.75
CA LYS A 118 -27.89 24.52 46.23
C LYS A 118 -27.32 23.24 46.83
N ILE A 119 -26.20 22.73 46.33
CA ILE A 119 -25.50 21.58 46.92
C ILE A 119 -24.89 21.98 48.28
N ALA A 120 -24.20 23.12 48.35
CA ALA A 120 -23.62 23.63 49.61
C ALA A 120 -24.68 23.87 50.69
N ALA A 121 -25.86 24.36 50.32
CA ALA A 121 -26.99 24.56 51.24
C ALA A 121 -27.52 23.26 51.85
N GLN A 122 -27.38 22.11 51.18
CA GLN A 122 -27.68 20.80 51.77
C GLN A 122 -26.48 20.24 52.57
N MET A 123 -25.25 20.48 52.12
CA MET A 123 -24.05 20.06 52.87
C MET A 123 -23.97 20.74 54.25
N ALA A 124 -24.29 22.03 54.34
CA ALA A 124 -24.43 22.77 55.60
C ALA A 124 -25.52 22.23 56.54
N ARG A 125 -26.40 21.32 56.07
CA ARG A 125 -27.43 20.62 56.86
C ARG A 125 -27.02 19.21 57.30
N GLY A 126 -25.75 18.83 57.10
CA GLY A 126 -25.20 17.51 57.47
C GLY A 126 -25.36 16.41 56.41
N TYR A 127 -25.58 16.78 55.14
CA TYR A 127 -25.66 15.84 54.03
C TYR A 127 -24.32 15.72 53.28
N ALA A 128 -23.85 14.50 53.05
CA ALA A 128 -22.71 14.22 52.18
C ALA A 128 -23.17 13.96 50.74
N VAL A 129 -22.43 14.47 49.74
CA VAL A 129 -22.67 14.14 48.33
C VAL A 129 -22.37 12.65 48.11
N ARG A 130 -23.39 11.86 47.77
CA ARG A 130 -23.28 10.41 47.58
C ARG A 130 -22.99 10.05 46.12
N ARG A 131 -23.70 10.68 45.18
CA ARG A 131 -23.58 10.46 43.72
C ARG A 131 -23.84 11.76 42.95
N ILE A 132 -23.16 11.95 41.82
CA ILE A 132 -23.38 13.03 40.86
C ILE A 132 -23.43 12.40 39.47
N GLU A 133 -24.50 12.65 38.73
CA GLU A 133 -24.64 12.21 37.34
C GLU A 133 -24.92 13.39 36.43
N VAL A 134 -24.29 13.39 35.25
CA VAL A 134 -24.76 14.20 34.12
C VAL A 134 -25.56 13.29 33.20
N LEU A 135 -26.86 13.59 33.11
CA LEU A 135 -27.80 12.96 32.22
C LEU A 135 -27.74 13.63 30.84
N LEU A 136 -27.53 12.80 29.82
CA LEU A 136 -27.53 13.14 28.41
C LEU A 136 -28.73 12.43 27.75
N PRO A 137 -29.88 13.10 27.55
CA PRO A 137 -31.04 12.47 26.95
C PRO A 137 -30.85 12.41 25.43
N TYR A 138 -30.91 11.21 24.85
CA TYR A 138 -30.73 10.97 23.42
C TYR A 138 -31.87 11.57 22.59
N ARG A 139 -31.52 12.32 21.55
CA ARG A 139 -32.45 12.86 20.53
C ARG A 139 -32.34 12.14 19.19
N GLY A 140 -31.17 11.61 18.85
CA GLY A 140 -30.94 10.99 17.54
C GLY A 140 -29.47 10.73 17.24
N THR A 141 -29.21 10.16 16.06
CA THR A 141 -27.86 10.03 15.52
C THR A 141 -27.75 10.81 14.21
N GLU A 142 -26.72 11.63 14.10
CA GLU A 142 -26.42 12.40 12.90
C GLU A 142 -25.77 11.51 11.83
N LEU A 143 -26.32 11.51 10.62
CA LEU A 143 -25.84 10.66 9.52
C LEU A 143 -25.09 11.45 8.44
N TRP A 144 -25.33 12.75 8.29
CA TRP A 144 -24.69 13.58 7.28
C TRP A 144 -23.98 14.78 7.93
N PRO A 145 -22.86 14.55 8.65
CA PRO A 145 -22.21 15.57 9.45
C PRO A 145 -21.55 16.65 8.59
N GLU A 146 -21.76 17.91 8.97
CA GLU A 146 -21.20 19.06 8.27
C GLU A 146 -19.66 19.09 8.29
N GLY A 147 -19.05 19.59 7.20
CA GLY A 147 -17.59 19.77 7.09
C GLY A 147 -16.75 18.52 6.79
N TYR A 148 -17.36 17.34 6.69
CA TYR A 148 -16.67 16.09 6.33
C TYR A 148 -16.82 15.71 4.85
N LYS A 149 -15.84 14.98 4.31
CA LYS A 149 -15.94 14.32 3.00
C LYS A 149 -16.62 12.96 3.10
N ASP A 150 -17.57 12.70 2.20
CA ASP A 150 -18.11 11.36 1.96
C ASP A 150 -17.00 10.38 1.50
N PRO A 151 -16.96 9.13 1.98
CA PRO A 151 -16.02 8.09 1.54
C PRO A 151 -16.09 7.71 0.05
N SER A 152 -14.98 7.20 -0.52
CA SER A 152 -15.01 6.59 -1.85
C SER A 152 -15.61 5.17 -1.78
N GLY A 153 -16.36 4.76 -2.81
CA GLY A 153 -16.95 3.40 -2.88
C GLY A 153 -17.77 3.02 -1.64
N LEU A 154 -18.62 3.94 -1.17
CA LEU A 154 -19.37 3.90 0.09
C LEU A 154 -19.80 2.47 0.52
N SER A 155 -19.16 1.93 1.56
CA SER A 155 -19.69 0.78 2.33
C SER A 155 -20.98 1.11 3.14
N PHE A 156 -21.47 2.35 2.98
CA PHE A 156 -22.76 2.86 3.44
C PHE A 156 -23.92 2.56 2.48
N MET A 157 -23.74 1.76 1.42
CA MET A 157 -24.82 1.44 0.48
C MET A 157 -25.91 0.58 1.15
N GLY A 158 -26.97 1.25 1.60
CA GLY A 158 -28.19 0.63 2.09
C GLY A 158 -28.64 1.13 3.46
N ASP A 159 -29.76 0.57 3.89
CA ASP A 159 -30.50 0.88 5.12
C ASP A 159 -29.90 0.26 6.41
N LEU A 160 -28.65 -0.23 6.41
CA LEU A 160 -28.06 -0.87 7.60
C LEU A 160 -28.10 0.05 8.83
N TRP A 161 -27.84 1.35 8.64
CA TRP A 161 -27.89 2.37 9.69
C TRP A 161 -29.31 2.65 10.22
N VAL A 162 -30.34 2.19 9.51
CA VAL A 162 -31.75 2.23 9.92
C VAL A 162 -32.16 0.89 10.56
N ARG A 163 -31.63 -0.24 10.07
CA ARG A 163 -31.91 -1.60 10.58
C ARG A 163 -31.17 -1.94 11.88
N ASP A 164 -29.92 -1.52 12.05
CA ASP A 164 -29.23 -1.49 13.35
C ASP A 164 -28.70 -0.07 13.64
N PRO A 165 -29.53 0.79 14.25
CA PRO A 165 -29.13 2.14 14.57
C PRO A 165 -27.94 2.21 15.54
N PRO A 166 -27.19 3.32 15.56
CA PRO A 166 -25.98 3.43 16.37
C PRO A 166 -26.19 3.30 17.88
N ARG A 167 -25.22 2.63 18.53
CA ARG A 167 -25.08 2.48 19.98
C ARG A 167 -23.72 3.02 20.39
N TRP A 168 -23.66 4.32 20.61
CA TRP A 168 -22.42 5.06 20.86
C TRP A 168 -22.37 5.61 22.28
N HIS A 169 -21.16 5.93 22.75
CA HIS A 169 -20.91 6.30 24.13
C HIS A 169 -20.38 7.72 24.25
N ALA A 170 -20.94 8.46 25.21
CA ALA A 170 -20.34 9.69 25.69
C ALA A 170 -19.18 9.37 26.64
N VAL A 171 -18.11 10.16 26.55
CA VAL A 171 -17.03 10.24 27.52
C VAL A 171 -16.77 11.71 27.86
N ALA A 172 -16.40 11.99 29.11
CA ALA A 172 -16.24 13.36 29.58
C ALA A 172 -15.00 13.58 30.45
N TRP A 173 -14.58 14.84 30.58
CA TRP A 173 -13.51 15.29 31.46
C TRP A 173 -13.92 16.59 32.14
N ALA A 174 -13.57 16.77 33.42
CA ALA A 174 -13.78 18.05 34.09
C ALA A 174 -12.80 19.11 33.55
N LEU A 175 -13.28 20.35 33.45
CA LEU A 175 -12.49 21.49 32.99
C LEU A 175 -11.85 22.24 34.18
N ARG A 176 -10.72 22.89 33.91
CA ARG A 176 -9.95 23.72 34.86
C ARG A 176 -10.13 25.23 34.60
N LYS A 177 -10.82 25.62 33.53
CA LYS A 177 -11.05 27.01 33.13
C LYS A 177 -12.53 27.39 33.20
N PRO A 178 -12.88 28.54 33.79
CA PRO A 178 -14.25 29.04 33.80
C PRO A 178 -14.62 29.64 32.45
N TRP A 179 -15.82 29.37 31.96
CA TRP A 179 -16.34 29.87 30.68
C TRP A 179 -17.83 30.23 30.83
N VAL A 180 -18.43 30.83 29.81
CA VAL A 180 -19.87 31.17 29.77
C VAL A 180 -20.44 30.83 28.40
N ALA A 181 -21.69 30.38 28.33
CA ALA A 181 -22.38 30.26 27.04
C ALA A 181 -22.79 31.67 26.57
N ASP A 182 -22.00 32.24 25.65
CA ASP A 182 -22.25 33.54 25.00
C ASP A 182 -21.75 33.53 23.55
N ALA A 183 -22.42 34.27 22.68
CA ALA A 183 -22.15 34.30 21.24
C ALA A 183 -20.89 35.11 20.86
N ARG A 184 -20.35 35.93 21.77
CA ARG A 184 -19.16 36.78 21.50
C ARG A 184 -17.94 36.35 22.31
N SER A 185 -18.14 36.15 23.62
CA SER A 185 -17.12 35.89 24.64
C SER A 185 -17.06 34.43 25.12
N GLY A 186 -17.97 33.57 24.64
CA GLY A 186 -17.99 32.15 25.00
C GLY A 186 -16.77 31.36 24.52
N PRO A 187 -16.67 30.07 24.89
CA PRO A 187 -15.52 29.25 24.55
C PRO A 187 -15.46 28.96 23.05
N THR A 188 -14.23 28.83 22.54
CA THR A 188 -13.87 28.47 21.17
C THR A 188 -12.85 27.33 21.20
N TYR A 189 -12.38 26.85 20.05
CA TYR A 189 -11.30 25.86 20.02
C TYR A 189 -9.97 26.45 20.54
N ASN A 190 -9.78 27.78 20.41
CA ASN A 190 -8.64 28.54 20.92
C ASN A 190 -8.80 29.00 22.37
N ALA A 191 -10.02 29.32 22.81
CA ALA A 191 -10.27 30.11 24.02
C ALA A 191 -11.30 29.50 24.98
N TYR A 192 -11.08 29.67 26.28
CA TYR A 192 -12.11 29.44 27.31
C TYR A 192 -12.97 30.69 27.53
N ILE A 193 -12.44 31.88 27.23
CA ILE A 193 -13.19 33.13 27.06
C ILE A 193 -12.65 33.81 25.80
N ASN A 194 -13.46 33.91 24.75
CA ASN A 194 -13.00 34.45 23.47
C ASN A 194 -12.43 35.88 23.63
N GLY A 195 -11.31 36.15 22.97
CA GLY A 195 -10.60 37.43 23.05
C GLY A 195 -9.99 37.78 24.42
N ALA A 196 -10.07 36.93 25.45
CA ALA A 196 -9.61 37.25 26.81
C ALA A 196 -8.84 36.13 27.54
N GLY A 197 -9.16 34.85 27.30
CA GLY A 197 -8.56 33.72 28.02
C GLY A 197 -8.42 32.49 27.15
N TYR A 198 -7.18 32.06 26.91
CA TYR A 198 -6.84 31.02 25.93
C TYR A 198 -6.54 29.66 26.55
N TRP A 199 -6.98 28.58 25.88
CA TRP A 199 -6.60 27.22 26.26
C TRP A 199 -5.08 27.05 26.14
N ALA A 200 -4.51 26.28 27.05
CA ALA A 200 -3.09 25.96 27.05
C ALA A 200 -2.70 24.95 25.95
N LYS A 201 -3.66 24.11 25.53
CA LYS A 201 -3.68 23.39 24.26
C LYS A 201 -5.09 23.44 23.69
N PHE A 202 -5.20 23.81 22.41
CA PHE A 202 -6.43 23.88 21.62
C PHE A 202 -7.40 22.70 21.88
N GLY A 203 -8.70 22.99 21.85
CA GLY A 203 -9.74 22.01 22.20
C GLY A 203 -9.80 21.65 23.68
N ALA A 204 -9.27 22.49 24.58
CA ALA A 204 -9.13 22.25 26.02
C ALA A 204 -8.36 20.97 26.39
N GLN A 205 -7.31 20.64 25.64
CA GLN A 205 -6.64 19.33 25.71
C GLN A 205 -5.44 19.24 26.68
N ASP A 206 -5.02 20.33 27.35
CA ASP A 206 -3.94 20.27 28.35
C ASP A 206 -4.44 19.70 29.69
N GLU A 207 -3.96 18.52 30.06
CA GLU A 207 -4.42 17.77 31.26
C GLU A 207 -3.91 18.34 32.60
N LYS A 208 -3.03 19.35 32.55
CA LYS A 208 -2.53 20.08 33.72
C LYS A 208 -3.18 21.46 33.84
N ARG A 209 -3.56 22.09 32.72
CA ARG A 209 -3.98 23.51 32.67
C ARG A 209 -5.39 23.77 32.16
N ASP A 210 -5.96 22.90 31.32
CA ASP A 210 -7.27 23.09 30.68
C ASP A 210 -8.34 22.11 31.18
N ARG A 211 -7.98 20.84 31.33
CA ARG A 211 -8.85 19.76 31.81
C ARG A 211 -8.14 18.88 32.84
N PHE A 212 -8.88 18.05 33.56
CA PHE A 212 -8.32 16.96 34.36
C PHE A 212 -8.09 15.72 33.47
N PRO A 213 -7.08 14.86 33.75
CA PRO A 213 -6.83 13.64 32.95
C PRO A 213 -7.92 12.57 33.17
N THR A 214 -8.55 12.57 34.34
CA THR A 214 -9.62 11.62 34.72
C THR A 214 -10.79 11.67 33.73
N ARG A 215 -11.01 10.55 33.04
CA ARG A 215 -12.13 10.35 32.12
C ARG A 215 -13.34 9.78 32.85
N PHE A 216 -14.49 10.42 32.70
CA PHE A 216 -15.80 9.91 33.10
C PHE A 216 -16.47 9.17 31.93
N GLY A 217 -17.30 8.18 32.24
CA GLY A 217 -17.83 7.24 31.25
C GLY A 217 -16.82 6.15 30.84
N PRO A 218 -17.13 5.34 29.82
CA PRO A 218 -18.20 5.52 28.85
C PRO A 218 -19.62 5.39 29.44
N ALA A 219 -20.58 6.11 28.87
CA ALA A 219 -22.01 5.92 29.08
C ALA A 219 -22.72 5.87 27.72
N GLU A 220 -23.50 4.82 27.44
CA GLU A 220 -24.22 4.69 26.17
C GLU A 220 -25.27 5.81 26.05
N VAL A 221 -25.37 6.44 24.88
CA VAL A 221 -26.39 7.42 24.54
C VAL A 221 -26.96 7.06 23.17
N SER A 222 -28.10 6.36 23.16
CA SER A 222 -28.62 5.70 21.96
C SER A 222 -30.14 5.55 21.99
N TYR A 223 -30.71 5.03 20.91
CA TYR A 223 -32.12 4.61 20.88
C TYR A 223 -32.46 3.48 21.89
N LYS A 224 -31.47 2.70 22.35
CA LYS A 224 -31.62 1.65 23.37
C LYS A 224 -31.32 2.12 24.78
N ASN A 225 -30.44 3.11 24.95
CA ASN A 225 -30.26 3.82 26.21
C ASN A 225 -30.53 5.32 26.02
N ALA A 226 -31.80 5.70 26.07
CA ALA A 226 -32.24 7.08 25.85
C ALA A 226 -31.81 8.04 26.98
N GLU A 227 -31.45 7.51 28.16
CA GLU A 227 -30.92 8.26 29.30
C GLU A 227 -29.45 7.90 29.56
N GLY A 228 -28.53 8.52 28.82
CA GLY A 228 -27.09 8.35 29.04
C GLY A 228 -26.64 9.02 30.34
N ARG A 229 -26.14 8.25 31.31
CA ARG A 229 -25.75 8.76 32.64
C ARG A 229 -24.24 8.67 32.85
N LEU A 230 -23.57 9.82 32.81
CA LEU A 230 -22.16 9.96 33.16
C LEU A 230 -22.03 10.18 34.68
N ASP A 231 -21.55 9.17 35.41
CA ASP A 231 -21.13 9.37 36.80
C ASP A 231 -19.90 10.28 36.85
N VAL A 232 -20.05 11.44 37.48
CA VAL A 232 -19.00 12.44 37.70
C VAL A 232 -18.77 12.70 39.20
N THR A 233 -19.25 11.81 40.07
CA THR A 233 -19.13 11.89 41.54
C THR A 233 -17.74 12.26 42.06
N PRO A 234 -16.60 11.81 41.45
CA PRO A 234 -15.27 12.23 41.89
C PRO A 234 -15.05 13.74 41.91
N VAL A 235 -15.70 14.55 41.05
CA VAL A 235 -15.43 16.00 40.96
C VAL A 235 -15.69 16.76 42.27
N LEU A 236 -16.56 16.27 43.15
CA LEU A 236 -16.79 16.84 44.49
C LEU A 236 -16.25 15.99 45.66
N ARG A 237 -15.72 14.79 45.39
CA ARG A 237 -15.23 13.86 46.45
C ARG A 237 -13.73 13.62 46.45
N ASP A 238 -13.08 13.66 45.30
CA ASP A 238 -11.64 13.45 45.16
C ASP A 238 -10.89 14.80 45.27
N ALA A 239 -9.90 14.85 46.17
CA ALA A 239 -9.07 16.01 46.42
C ALA A 239 -8.27 16.48 45.18
N ALA A 240 -8.06 15.61 44.19
CA ALA A 240 -7.44 15.95 42.92
C ALA A 240 -8.16 17.11 42.19
N PHE A 241 -9.48 17.27 42.38
CA PHE A 241 -10.29 18.34 41.77
C PHE A 241 -10.33 19.64 42.59
N GLY A 242 -9.72 19.66 43.78
CA GLY A 242 -9.69 20.78 44.71
C GLY A 242 -9.60 20.27 46.15
N ALA A 243 -8.83 20.93 47.01
CA ALA A 243 -8.54 20.42 48.36
C ALA A 243 -9.78 20.46 49.27
N THR A 244 -10.52 21.58 49.26
CA THR A 244 -11.73 21.75 50.08
C THR A 244 -13.02 21.50 49.28
N PRO A 245 -14.16 21.20 49.94
CA PRO A 245 -15.45 21.09 49.26
C PRO A 245 -15.83 22.35 48.46
N GLU A 246 -15.57 23.55 48.99
CA GLU A 246 -15.86 24.82 48.32
C GLU A 246 -15.03 24.99 47.04
N GLN A 247 -13.75 24.60 47.06
CA GLN A 247 -12.89 24.64 45.87
C GLN A 247 -13.42 23.72 44.77
N ARG A 248 -13.85 22.51 45.13
CA ARG A 248 -14.45 21.54 44.20
C ARG A 248 -15.79 22.02 43.65
N LEU A 249 -16.67 22.53 44.52
CA LEU A 249 -17.97 23.09 44.16
C LEU A 249 -17.82 24.29 43.22
N ARG A 250 -16.97 25.27 43.56
CA ARG A 250 -16.66 26.45 42.74
C ARG A 250 -16.06 26.04 41.39
N GLY A 251 -15.13 25.08 41.39
CA GLY A 251 -14.51 24.55 40.18
C GLY A 251 -15.52 23.90 39.24
N PHE A 252 -16.37 23.00 39.76
CA PHE A 252 -17.35 22.29 38.94
C PHE A 252 -18.45 23.22 38.39
N GLU A 253 -19.00 24.15 39.18
CA GLU A 253 -19.97 25.11 38.66
C GLU A 253 -19.35 26.06 37.62
N SER A 254 -18.16 26.59 37.91
CA SER A 254 -17.55 27.61 37.05
C SER A 254 -17.05 27.03 35.73
N CYS A 255 -16.45 25.84 35.77
CA CYS A 255 -15.74 25.23 34.64
C CYS A 255 -16.51 24.09 33.96
N GLY A 256 -17.33 23.30 34.68
CA GLY A 256 -18.09 22.20 34.11
C GLY A 256 -17.26 21.08 33.45
N LEU A 257 -17.81 20.51 32.38
CA LEU A 257 -17.30 19.34 31.66
C LEU A 257 -17.07 19.61 30.17
N LEU A 258 -16.09 18.91 29.60
CA LEU A 258 -15.92 18.67 28.17
C LEU A 258 -16.41 17.25 27.84
N ILE A 259 -17.29 17.11 26.85
CA ILE A 259 -17.93 15.85 26.42
C ILE A 259 -17.62 15.57 24.95
N ARG A 260 -17.28 14.31 24.64
CA ARG A 260 -17.03 13.79 23.27
C ARG A 260 -17.63 12.39 23.11
N LYS A 261 -17.80 11.96 21.85
CA LYS A 261 -18.13 10.58 21.51
C LYS A 261 -16.87 9.71 21.61
N TRP A 262 -17.00 8.45 22.00
CA TRP A 262 -15.85 7.56 22.13
C TRP A 262 -15.47 6.90 20.78
N GLU A 263 -16.46 6.59 19.95
CA GLU A 263 -16.37 5.78 18.73
C GLU A 263 -15.75 6.53 17.55
N THR A 264 -14.45 6.32 17.28
CA THR A 264 -13.81 6.75 16.02
C THR A 264 -14.04 5.78 14.86
N TYR A 265 -14.63 4.62 15.15
CA TYR A 265 -15.00 3.54 14.22
C TYR A 265 -16.17 2.78 14.84
N ASP A 266 -16.87 1.93 14.09
CA ASP A 266 -17.83 0.99 14.65
C ASP A 266 -17.94 -0.21 13.70
N GLN A 267 -17.39 -1.34 14.16
CA GLN A 267 -17.24 -2.57 13.36
C GLN A 267 -18.57 -3.09 12.79
N ARG A 268 -19.71 -2.80 13.42
CA ARG A 268 -21.02 -3.27 12.95
C ARG A 268 -21.37 -2.82 11.52
N TYR A 269 -20.80 -1.69 11.09
CA TYR A 269 -21.01 -1.13 9.75
C TYR A 269 -19.93 -1.55 8.75
N ASN A 270 -18.98 -2.40 9.14
CA ASN A 270 -17.99 -2.98 8.24
C ASN A 270 -18.56 -4.22 7.53
N GLN A 271 -19.32 -4.00 6.47
CA GLN A 271 -19.81 -5.09 5.59
C GLN A 271 -18.72 -5.67 4.67
N SER A 272 -17.49 -5.15 4.72
CA SER A 272 -16.42 -5.50 3.79
C SER A 272 -15.38 -6.45 4.38
N GLY A 273 -14.75 -7.27 3.54
CA GLY A 273 -13.58 -8.06 3.96
C GLY A 273 -12.33 -7.24 4.29
N TYR A 274 -12.27 -5.96 3.92
CA TYR A 274 -11.02 -5.19 3.94
C TYR A 274 -11.04 -3.91 4.79
N GLU A 275 -12.11 -3.66 5.56
CA GLU A 275 -12.34 -2.39 6.30
C GLU A 275 -12.55 -1.16 5.38
N TRP A 276 -13.15 -1.38 4.20
CA TRP A 276 -13.45 -0.34 3.24
C TRP A 276 -14.35 0.76 3.85
N ALA A 277 -13.93 2.01 3.73
CA ALA A 277 -14.75 3.22 3.88
C ALA A 277 -15.58 3.48 5.16
N VAL A 278 -15.51 2.65 6.22
CA VAL A 278 -16.52 2.60 7.33
C VAL A 278 -16.76 3.92 8.10
N ALA A 279 -15.77 4.82 8.18
CA ALA A 279 -15.90 6.26 8.50
C ALA A 279 -17.04 6.69 9.46
N THR A 280 -16.94 6.35 10.76
CA THR A 280 -17.97 6.71 11.76
C THR A 280 -17.58 7.85 12.72
N ALA A 281 -16.32 8.28 12.73
CA ALA A 281 -15.81 9.22 13.75
C ALA A 281 -16.55 10.57 13.79
N GLY A 282 -16.78 11.17 12.62
CA GLY A 282 -17.38 12.50 12.49
C GLY A 282 -18.90 12.55 12.68
N ARG A 283 -19.57 11.40 12.68
CA ARG A 283 -21.02 11.27 12.85
C ARG A 283 -21.39 11.48 14.33
N GLY A 284 -22.18 12.50 14.65
CA GLY A 284 -22.45 12.90 16.03
C GLY A 284 -23.62 12.20 16.73
N ILE A 285 -23.61 12.25 18.07
CA ILE A 285 -24.77 11.96 18.92
C ILE A 285 -25.55 13.26 19.13
N LEU A 286 -26.85 13.27 18.80
CA LEU A 286 -27.77 14.39 19.08
C LEU A 286 -28.42 14.22 20.45
N LEU A 287 -28.53 15.32 21.21
CA LEU A 287 -29.18 15.34 22.52
C LEU A 287 -30.39 16.29 22.61
N HIS A 288 -31.22 16.03 23.62
CA HIS A 288 -32.04 17.04 24.30
C HIS A 288 -31.21 17.75 25.40
N THR A 289 -31.79 18.73 26.09
CA THR A 289 -31.12 19.52 27.13
C THR A 289 -30.54 18.64 28.25
N PRO A 290 -29.19 18.66 28.49
CA PRO A 290 -28.55 17.90 29.55
C PRO A 290 -29.04 18.29 30.95
N LYS A 291 -29.01 17.36 31.90
CA LYS A 291 -29.42 17.58 33.30
C LYS A 291 -28.34 17.11 34.28
N LEU A 292 -28.12 17.85 35.36
CA LEU A 292 -27.31 17.37 36.49
C LEU A 292 -28.25 16.76 37.53
N ILE A 293 -27.90 15.57 38.02
CA ILE A 293 -28.60 14.89 39.11
C ILE A 293 -27.61 14.69 40.25
N VAL A 294 -27.92 15.19 41.44
CA VAL A 294 -27.06 15.08 42.63
C VAL A 294 -27.85 14.38 43.73
N THR A 295 -27.41 13.20 44.15
CA THR A 295 -27.97 12.50 45.30
C THR A 295 -27.06 12.73 46.50
N LEU A 296 -27.62 13.27 47.58
CA LEU A 296 -26.96 13.44 48.86
C LEU A 296 -27.58 12.51 49.90
N ALA A 297 -26.78 12.03 50.85
CA ALA A 297 -27.23 11.19 51.95
C ALA A 297 -26.82 11.83 53.30
N PRO A 298 -27.48 11.52 54.43
CA PRO A 298 -27.07 12.03 55.74
C PRO A 298 -25.70 11.49 56.16
N GLY A 299 -25.10 12.12 57.17
CA GLY A 299 -23.80 11.69 57.72
C GLY A 299 -22.59 12.39 57.10
N GLY A 300 -22.78 13.61 56.59
CA GLY A 300 -21.67 14.55 56.39
C GLY A 300 -21.48 15.43 57.62
N GLU A 301 -20.24 15.82 57.94
CA GLU A 301 -20.00 16.85 58.95
C GLU A 301 -20.66 18.17 58.51
N ALA A 302 -21.42 18.79 59.42
CA ALA A 302 -22.16 20.03 59.15
C ALA A 302 -21.22 21.25 59.20
N ALA A 303 -20.36 21.39 58.19
CA ALA A 303 -19.44 22.51 58.05
C ALA A 303 -20.12 23.74 57.40
N PRO A 304 -19.93 24.97 57.92
CA PRO A 304 -20.46 26.20 57.32
C PRO A 304 -19.65 26.63 56.08
N LEU A 305 -20.02 26.07 54.93
CA LEU A 305 -19.41 26.40 53.62
C LEU A 305 -19.65 27.87 53.23
N ARG A 306 -18.61 28.58 52.78
CA ARG A 306 -18.71 29.98 52.33
C ARG A 306 -19.35 30.08 50.94
N THR A 307 -20.68 30.22 50.90
CA THR A 307 -21.47 30.20 49.66
C THR A 307 -21.25 31.39 48.72
N ALA A 308 -20.86 32.56 49.25
CA ALA A 308 -20.64 33.78 48.48
C ALA A 308 -19.50 33.65 47.45
N ASP A 309 -18.51 32.80 47.72
CA ASP A 309 -17.31 32.61 46.89
C ASP A 309 -17.46 31.53 45.80
N LEU A 310 -18.62 30.89 45.65
CA LEU A 310 -18.80 29.72 44.78
C LEU A 310 -18.96 30.05 43.29
N THR A 311 -19.30 31.28 42.94
CA THR A 311 -19.56 31.73 41.56
C THR A 311 -18.41 32.58 40.99
N VAL A 312 -17.86 32.22 39.83
CA VAL A 312 -16.91 33.08 39.10
C VAL A 312 -17.65 34.00 38.12
N ASN A 313 -17.49 35.31 38.29
CA ASN A 313 -17.94 36.32 37.33
C ASN A 313 -17.01 36.31 36.09
N VAL A 314 -17.44 35.61 35.04
CA VAL A 314 -16.66 35.40 33.81
C VAL A 314 -16.38 36.72 33.06
N PRO A 315 -17.34 37.65 32.87
CA PRO A 315 -17.05 38.98 32.31
C PRO A 315 -16.00 39.80 33.08
N ALA A 316 -16.07 39.80 34.43
CA ALA A 316 -15.06 40.50 35.23
C ALA A 316 -13.67 39.86 35.11
N LEU A 317 -13.60 38.52 35.07
CA LEU A 317 -12.36 37.79 34.81
C LEU A 317 -11.82 38.10 33.40
N ALA A 318 -12.68 38.21 32.39
CA ALA A 318 -12.28 38.56 31.02
C ALA A 318 -11.56 39.92 30.98
N ALA A 319 -12.18 40.94 31.58
CA ALA A 319 -11.60 42.28 31.70
C ALA A 319 -10.28 42.28 32.50
N GLN A 320 -10.19 41.49 33.57
CA GLN A 320 -8.96 41.34 34.36
C GLN A 320 -7.83 40.68 33.54
N LEU A 321 -8.12 39.60 32.81
CA LEU A 321 -7.14 38.89 31.98
C LEU A 321 -6.62 39.75 30.83
N GLN A 322 -7.48 40.55 30.22
CA GLN A 322 -7.12 41.54 29.19
C GLN A 322 -6.27 42.67 29.78
N LYS A 323 -6.73 43.33 30.86
CA LYS A 323 -6.00 44.42 31.54
C LYS A 323 -4.59 43.99 31.98
N ASN A 324 -4.47 42.78 32.53
CA ASN A 324 -3.20 42.27 33.06
C ASN A 324 -2.37 41.51 32.01
N LYS A 325 -2.85 41.41 30.75
CA LYS A 325 -2.27 40.57 29.67
C LYS A 325 -2.01 39.10 30.08
N ALA A 326 -2.75 38.61 31.06
CA ALA A 326 -2.56 37.29 31.69
C ALA A 326 -3.36 36.16 31.00
N GLY A 327 -4.14 36.49 29.96
CA GLY A 327 -5.03 35.56 29.25
C GLY A 327 -4.34 34.42 28.48
N GLY A 328 -3.04 34.53 28.20
CA GLY A 328 -2.34 33.64 27.26
C GLY A 328 -2.44 34.13 25.82
N ARG A 329 -2.40 33.21 24.84
CA ARG A 329 -2.52 33.49 23.40
C ARG A 329 -3.18 32.32 22.66
N PRO A 330 -3.75 32.53 21.45
CA PRO A 330 -4.22 31.45 20.58
C PRO A 330 -3.20 30.33 20.39
N THR A 331 -3.68 29.08 20.27
CA THR A 331 -2.86 27.86 20.14
C THR A 331 -3.15 27.06 18.86
N ALA A 332 -4.32 27.28 18.25
CA ALA A 332 -4.69 26.87 16.90
C ALA A 332 -4.61 28.11 15.98
N VAL A 333 -3.50 28.26 15.26
CA VAL A 333 -3.18 29.50 14.51
C VAL A 333 -2.73 29.15 13.10
N MET A 334 -3.29 29.86 12.12
CA MET A 334 -2.84 29.81 10.72
C MET A 334 -1.58 30.67 10.54
N PRO A 335 -0.61 30.25 9.70
CA PRO A 335 0.46 31.15 9.29
C PRO A 335 -0.10 32.37 8.53
N ASP A 336 0.52 33.53 8.71
CA ASP A 336 0.22 34.73 7.93
C ASP A 336 0.68 34.63 6.48
N ALA A 337 0.26 35.55 5.61
CA ALA A 337 0.57 35.53 4.18
C ALA A 337 2.09 35.55 3.86
N ALA A 338 2.90 36.28 4.65
CA ALA A 338 4.35 36.30 4.46
C ALA A 338 4.97 34.96 4.87
N ARG A 339 4.45 34.35 5.94
CA ARG A 339 4.87 33.01 6.38
C ARG A 339 4.42 31.92 5.40
N ILE A 340 3.23 32.00 4.82
CA ILE A 340 2.76 31.07 3.78
C ILE A 340 3.65 31.17 2.54
N LYS A 341 3.94 32.39 2.06
CA LYS A 341 4.86 32.61 0.93
C LYS A 341 6.26 32.04 1.21
N ALA A 342 6.81 32.27 2.41
CA ALA A 342 8.10 31.71 2.82
C ALA A 342 8.08 30.17 2.97
N LEU A 343 6.95 29.58 3.37
CA LEU A 343 6.76 28.13 3.40
C LEU A 343 6.70 27.56 1.96
N SER A 344 5.92 28.18 1.06
CA SER A 344 5.85 27.79 -0.36
C SER A 344 7.22 27.88 -1.03
N GLN A 345 7.98 28.95 -0.80
CA GLN A 345 9.35 29.08 -1.29
C GLN A 345 10.30 27.99 -0.75
N ARG A 346 10.15 27.59 0.52
CA ARG A 346 10.95 26.52 1.14
C ARG A 346 10.58 25.11 0.67
N TYR A 347 9.29 24.87 0.43
CA TYR A 347 8.72 23.55 0.08
C TYR A 347 8.37 23.42 -1.41
N GLY A 348 8.70 24.43 -2.21
CA GLY A 348 8.45 24.49 -3.64
C GLY A 348 9.40 23.59 -4.43
N SER A 349 8.99 23.25 -5.65
CA SER A 349 9.79 22.41 -6.55
C SER A 349 10.95 23.21 -7.16
N SER A 350 12.06 23.33 -6.44
CA SER A 350 13.37 23.61 -7.03
C SER A 350 14.06 22.31 -7.45
N ARG A 351 15.02 22.39 -8.37
CA ARG A 351 15.85 21.23 -8.72
C ARG A 351 16.75 20.85 -7.54
N PRO A 352 16.71 19.61 -7.03
CA PRO A 352 17.65 19.15 -6.02
C PRO A 352 19.09 19.17 -6.54
N THR A 353 20.06 19.48 -5.67
CA THR A 353 21.49 19.57 -6.06
C THR A 353 22.10 18.26 -6.54
N TRP A 354 21.48 17.12 -6.25
CA TRP A 354 21.88 15.80 -6.75
C TRP A 354 21.30 15.48 -8.14
N MET A 355 20.27 16.20 -8.59
CA MET A 355 19.52 15.89 -9.81
C MET A 355 20.10 16.64 -11.01
N SER A 356 20.43 15.90 -12.07
CA SER A 356 20.98 16.46 -13.31
C SER A 356 19.96 17.26 -14.11
N ASP A 357 20.44 18.13 -15.00
CA ASP A 357 19.62 19.01 -15.83
C ASP A 357 18.66 18.23 -16.76
N TRP A 358 19.11 17.07 -17.25
CA TRP A 358 18.27 16.19 -18.08
C TRP A 358 17.15 15.54 -17.25
N GLN A 359 17.46 15.06 -16.03
CA GLN A 359 16.48 14.39 -15.18
C GLN A 359 15.46 15.40 -14.64
N TRP A 360 15.90 16.62 -14.32
CA TRP A 360 15.00 17.72 -13.97
C TRP A 360 14.03 18.09 -15.10
N ARG A 361 14.46 17.99 -16.36
CA ARG A 361 13.57 18.20 -17.53
C ARG A 361 12.44 17.16 -17.55
N ARG A 362 12.77 15.87 -17.40
CA ARG A 362 11.80 14.77 -17.29
C ARG A 362 10.83 14.95 -16.12
N VAL A 363 11.34 15.34 -14.95
CA VAL A 363 10.52 15.64 -13.76
C VAL A 363 9.62 16.86 -13.98
N SER A 364 10.07 17.87 -14.72
CA SER A 364 9.28 19.05 -15.09
C SER A 364 8.18 18.73 -16.11
N GLU A 365 8.47 17.87 -17.09
CA GLU A 365 7.50 17.35 -18.07
C GLU A 365 6.37 16.59 -17.36
N LEU A 366 6.70 15.63 -16.49
CA LEU A 366 5.71 14.93 -15.66
C LEU A 366 4.91 15.87 -14.74
N LYS A 367 5.54 16.90 -14.16
CA LYS A 367 4.83 17.91 -13.36
C LYS A 367 3.81 18.69 -14.21
N GLY A 368 4.14 18.99 -15.47
CA GLY A 368 3.26 19.68 -16.41
C GLY A 368 1.99 18.90 -16.78
N LEU A 369 2.03 17.57 -16.69
CA LEU A 369 0.89 16.67 -16.96
C LEU A 369 -0.10 16.55 -15.77
N GLY A 370 0.16 17.24 -14.65
CA GLY A 370 -0.76 17.30 -13.50
C GLY A 370 -0.58 16.19 -12.46
N GLY A 371 -1.34 16.28 -11.36
CA GLY A 371 -1.23 15.37 -10.21
C GLY A 371 -0.07 15.67 -9.24
N PHE A 372 0.63 16.81 -9.39
CA PHE A 372 1.70 17.25 -8.49
C PHE A 372 1.12 18.04 -7.30
N ALA A 373 1.33 17.58 -6.07
CA ALA A 373 0.83 18.26 -4.87
C ALA A 373 1.83 19.30 -4.32
N SER A 374 1.77 20.54 -4.83
CA SER A 374 2.54 21.66 -4.28
C SER A 374 1.93 22.23 -3.00
N LEU A 375 2.77 22.68 -2.06
CA LEU A 375 2.31 23.46 -0.90
C LEU A 375 1.73 24.83 -1.37
N PRO A 376 0.50 25.20 -0.99
CA PRO A 376 -0.13 26.44 -1.47
C PRO A 376 0.58 27.73 -1.02
N ASP A 377 0.62 28.73 -1.90
CA ASP A 377 1.33 30.00 -1.72
C ASP A 377 0.45 31.20 -1.33
N THR A 378 -0.87 31.10 -1.50
CA THR A 378 -1.86 32.09 -1.05
C THR A 378 -2.56 31.66 0.26
N PRO A 379 -2.99 32.62 1.11
CA PRO A 379 -3.78 32.32 2.31
C PRO A 379 -5.04 31.49 2.04
N GLU A 380 -5.71 31.75 0.93
CA GLU A 380 -6.99 31.16 0.56
C GLU A 380 -6.83 29.69 0.17
N ALA A 381 -5.91 29.37 -0.75
CA ALA A 381 -5.64 27.98 -1.12
C ALA A 381 -4.93 27.19 -0.01
N TYR A 382 -4.11 27.84 0.82
CA TYR A 382 -3.55 27.20 2.02
C TYR A 382 -4.67 26.87 3.03
N ALA A 383 -5.62 27.78 3.27
CA ALA A 383 -6.77 27.53 4.13
C ALA A 383 -7.66 26.39 3.60
N ALA A 384 -7.94 26.36 2.29
CA ALA A 384 -8.68 25.28 1.65
C ALA A 384 -7.98 23.92 1.79
N TRP A 385 -6.65 23.86 1.65
CA TRP A 385 -5.86 22.63 1.86
C TRP A 385 -5.88 22.14 3.32
N ILE A 386 -5.89 23.07 4.29
CA ILE A 386 -6.09 22.72 5.71
C ILE A 386 -7.51 22.17 5.95
N ASP A 387 -8.55 22.79 5.38
CA ASP A 387 -9.93 22.29 5.48
C ASP A 387 -10.09 20.91 4.82
N ASP A 388 -9.45 20.70 3.66
CA ASP A 388 -9.44 19.44 2.93
C ASP A 388 -8.89 18.29 3.79
N MET A 389 -7.73 18.48 4.42
CA MET A 389 -7.17 17.49 5.36
C MET A 389 -8.10 17.25 6.55
N LEU A 390 -8.62 18.30 7.19
CA LEU A 390 -9.50 18.18 8.36
C LEU A 390 -10.85 17.51 8.04
N SER A 391 -11.29 17.50 6.78
CA SER A 391 -12.52 16.85 6.33
C SER A 391 -12.46 15.31 6.27
N LEU A 392 -11.27 14.70 6.47
CA LEU A 392 -11.09 13.25 6.43
C LEU A 392 -11.47 12.57 7.76
N MET A 393 -12.15 11.43 7.70
CA MET A 393 -12.46 10.60 8.87
C MET A 393 -11.38 9.51 9.08
N PRO A 394 -10.99 9.18 10.32
CA PRO A 394 -10.18 8.00 10.64
C PRO A 394 -10.87 6.70 10.26
N ARG A 395 -10.08 5.64 10.03
CA ARG A 395 -10.54 4.32 9.56
C ARG A 395 -11.48 4.37 8.34
N ARG A 396 -11.23 5.35 7.48
CA ARG A 396 -11.71 5.45 6.09
C ARG A 396 -10.60 4.87 5.20
N TRP A 397 -10.72 3.61 4.80
CA TRP A 397 -9.87 3.04 3.75
C TRP A 397 -10.52 3.34 2.39
N ASP A 398 -9.86 4.16 1.58
CA ASP A 398 -10.27 4.53 0.22
C ASP A 398 -9.49 3.69 -0.84
N GLY A 399 -8.73 2.68 -0.40
CA GLY A 399 -7.85 1.85 -1.23
C GLY A 399 -6.38 2.24 -1.15
N TRP A 400 -5.75 2.45 -2.31
CA TRP A 400 -4.29 2.52 -2.46
C TRP A 400 -3.66 3.90 -2.18
N ASP A 401 -4.28 4.66 -1.27
CA ASP A 401 -3.97 6.06 -0.99
C ASP A 401 -3.08 6.29 0.24
N ALA A 402 -2.76 5.22 0.99
CA ALA A 402 -1.87 5.30 2.14
C ALA A 402 -0.47 5.86 1.80
N PRO A 403 0.19 5.48 0.67
CA PRO A 403 1.45 6.10 0.27
C PRO A 403 1.31 7.62 0.09
N ASP A 404 0.22 8.06 -0.52
CA ASP A 404 -0.04 9.45 -0.91
C ASP A 404 -0.36 10.32 0.33
N LYS A 405 -1.20 9.79 1.23
CA LYS A 405 -1.49 10.36 2.57
C LYS A 405 -0.22 10.47 3.43
N LEU A 406 0.64 9.45 3.41
CA LEU A 406 1.92 9.45 4.15
C LEU A 406 2.96 10.39 3.54
N GLN A 407 3.09 10.44 2.21
CA GLN A 407 3.98 11.37 1.51
C GLN A 407 3.65 12.82 1.87
N THR A 408 2.36 13.14 1.85
CA THR A 408 1.82 14.46 2.24
C THR A 408 2.22 14.84 3.68
N TYR A 409 2.16 13.89 4.63
CA TYR A 409 2.66 14.11 6.00
C TYR A 409 4.18 14.31 6.04
N TYR A 410 4.95 13.36 5.53
CA TYR A 410 6.41 13.36 5.71
C TYR A 410 7.08 14.57 5.04
N LEU A 411 6.54 15.06 3.92
CA LEU A 411 6.99 16.30 3.30
C LEU A 411 6.58 17.56 4.07
N TYR A 412 5.31 17.68 4.47
CA TYR A 412 4.72 18.98 4.80
C TYR A 412 4.22 19.17 6.25
N HIS A 413 4.24 18.16 7.12
CA HIS A 413 3.70 18.28 8.49
C HIS A 413 4.31 19.42 9.32
N ALA A 414 5.57 19.78 9.07
CA ALA A 414 6.26 20.89 9.72
C ALA A 414 5.79 22.29 9.26
N ALA A 415 5.08 22.36 8.14
CA ALA A 415 4.48 23.59 7.61
C ALA A 415 3.03 23.81 8.08
N TRP A 416 2.37 22.80 8.67
CA TRP A 416 0.97 22.87 9.08
C TRP A 416 0.72 23.56 10.43
N PRO A 417 -0.53 23.98 10.73
CA PRO A 417 -0.97 24.35 12.07
C PRO A 417 -0.90 23.16 13.06
N ALA A 418 -0.78 23.46 14.36
CA ALA A 418 -0.66 22.42 15.39
C ALA A 418 -1.89 21.46 15.50
N PRO A 419 -3.15 21.90 15.34
CA PRO A 419 -4.30 20.99 15.31
C PRO A 419 -4.24 19.96 14.17
N VAL A 420 -3.72 20.35 13.00
CA VAL A 420 -3.66 19.48 11.82
C VAL A 420 -2.64 18.35 12.02
N ARG A 421 -1.51 18.63 12.71
CA ARG A 421 -0.58 17.57 13.15
C ARG A 421 -1.23 16.63 14.16
N GLN A 422 -1.96 17.14 15.16
CA GLN A 422 -2.66 16.30 16.13
C GLN A 422 -3.72 15.41 15.44
N PHE A 423 -4.51 15.98 14.54
CA PHE A 423 -5.48 15.26 13.72
C PHE A 423 -4.85 14.07 12.98
N TRP A 424 -3.68 14.25 12.36
CA TRP A 424 -2.99 13.16 11.66
C TRP A 424 -2.42 12.10 12.62
N GLN A 425 -2.02 12.48 13.83
CA GLN A 425 -1.66 11.54 14.88
C GLN A 425 -2.88 10.74 15.34
N ASP A 426 -4.02 11.39 15.55
CA ASP A 426 -5.27 10.75 15.97
C ASP A 426 -5.81 9.80 14.87
N TYR A 427 -5.68 10.19 13.59
CA TYR A 427 -6.02 9.36 12.42
C TYR A 427 -5.22 8.04 12.39
N TRP A 428 -3.89 8.11 12.55
CA TRP A 428 -3.04 6.91 12.56
C TRP A 428 -3.15 6.12 13.85
N ALA A 429 -3.41 6.76 15.00
CA ALA A 429 -3.67 6.06 16.26
C ALA A 429 -4.96 5.22 16.19
N ALA A 430 -6.02 5.72 15.56
CA ALA A 430 -7.25 4.97 15.33
C ALA A 430 -7.01 3.73 14.46
N TRP A 431 -6.19 3.84 13.42
CA TRP A 431 -5.82 2.73 12.53
C TRP A 431 -4.94 1.66 13.21
N LEU A 432 -4.01 2.07 14.07
CA LEU A 432 -2.92 1.23 14.55
C LEU A 432 -3.11 0.72 15.99
N MET A 433 -4.06 1.27 16.76
CA MET A 433 -4.40 0.88 18.13
C MET A 433 -3.14 0.55 18.96
N PRO A 434 -2.28 1.57 19.22
CA PRO A 434 -0.91 1.37 19.71
C PRO A 434 -0.84 0.67 21.08
N GLU A 435 -1.92 0.67 21.84
CA GLU A 435 -2.06 -0.01 23.12
C GLU A 435 -2.23 -1.54 23.01
N LYS A 436 -2.68 -2.07 21.87
CA LYS A 436 -2.88 -3.51 21.60
C LYS A 436 -1.60 -4.23 21.18
N GLU A 437 -1.38 -5.46 21.64
CA GLU A 437 -0.32 -6.33 21.12
C GLU A 437 -0.71 -6.94 19.77
N THR A 438 0.28 -7.27 18.93
CA THR A 438 0.07 -7.82 17.59
C THR A 438 -0.73 -9.14 17.60
N LYS A 439 -0.46 -9.98 18.59
CA LYS A 439 -1.15 -11.26 18.82
C LYS A 439 -2.61 -11.13 19.25
N ASP A 440 -3.05 -9.93 19.66
CA ASP A 440 -4.41 -9.73 20.16
C ASP A 440 -5.40 -9.53 19.02
N PHE A 441 -4.94 -9.16 17.81
CA PHE A 441 -5.79 -8.84 16.66
C PHE A 441 -6.33 -10.08 15.95
N ALA A 442 -7.54 -9.96 15.39
CA ALA A 442 -8.05 -10.85 14.35
C ALA A 442 -7.68 -10.34 12.94
N HIS A 443 -7.79 -11.21 11.92
CA HIS A 443 -7.63 -10.82 10.52
C HIS A 443 -8.93 -10.19 9.97
N ASN A 444 -8.83 -9.06 9.28
CA ASN A 444 -10.00 -8.30 8.82
C ASN A 444 -10.94 -9.04 7.83
N GLN A 445 -10.42 -9.89 6.94
CA GLN A 445 -11.28 -10.66 6.02
C GLN A 445 -12.19 -11.70 6.69
N TRP A 446 -11.97 -12.11 7.94
CA TRP A 446 -12.81 -13.13 8.59
C TRP A 446 -14.14 -12.57 9.14
N ASN A 447 -14.44 -11.29 8.88
CA ASN A 447 -15.51 -10.53 9.52
C ASN A 447 -16.96 -10.88 9.10
N VAL A 448 -17.16 -11.39 7.87
CA VAL A 448 -18.50 -11.48 7.26
C VAL A 448 -19.19 -12.82 7.55
N ALA A 449 -18.52 -13.94 7.27
CA ALA A 449 -18.94 -15.28 7.70
C ALA A 449 -17.71 -16.19 7.77
N ASP A 450 -17.47 -16.82 8.92
CA ASP A 450 -16.45 -17.88 9.05
C ASP A 450 -17.08 -19.15 9.63
N GLU A 451 -17.25 -20.14 8.75
CA GLU A 451 -17.70 -21.50 9.07
C GLU A 451 -16.61 -22.30 9.81
N ARG A 452 -15.35 -21.86 9.80
CA ARG A 452 -14.21 -22.52 10.44
C ARG A 452 -14.11 -22.22 11.94
N GLY A 453 -15.04 -21.44 12.48
CA GLY A 453 -15.24 -21.22 13.92
C GLY A 453 -14.34 -20.15 14.56
N GLN A 454 -13.37 -19.56 13.86
CA GLN A 454 -12.34 -18.68 14.43
C GLN A 454 -12.89 -17.36 15.00
N GLU A 455 -12.16 -16.70 15.90
CA GLU A 455 -12.56 -15.39 16.42
C GLU A 455 -12.42 -14.32 15.32
N ASN A 456 -13.50 -13.59 15.07
CA ASN A 456 -13.56 -12.48 14.12
C ASN A 456 -14.09 -11.22 14.81
N ALA A 457 -14.06 -10.07 14.12
CA ALA A 457 -14.39 -8.79 14.74
C ALA A 457 -15.84 -8.71 15.27
N SER A 458 -16.77 -9.41 14.62
CA SER A 458 -18.18 -9.48 15.01
C SER A 458 -18.36 -10.32 16.29
N LYS A 459 -17.71 -11.49 16.39
CA LYS A 459 -17.65 -12.31 17.63
C LYS A 459 -16.97 -11.55 18.76
N TYR A 460 -15.84 -10.89 18.47
CA TYR A 460 -15.10 -10.09 19.46
C TYR A 460 -15.94 -8.92 19.99
N TYR A 461 -16.61 -8.17 19.12
CA TYR A 461 -17.51 -7.09 19.51
C TYR A 461 -18.66 -7.61 20.39
N ALA A 462 -19.33 -8.70 19.97
CA ALA A 462 -20.41 -9.30 20.76
C ALA A 462 -19.95 -9.78 22.15
N ARG A 463 -18.69 -10.22 22.28
CA ARG A 463 -18.07 -10.70 23.52
C ARG A 463 -17.56 -9.58 24.44
N THR A 464 -17.23 -8.40 23.91
CA THR A 464 -16.46 -7.37 24.66
C THR A 464 -17.06 -5.96 24.65
N GLY A 465 -17.96 -5.65 23.72
CA GLY A 465 -18.45 -4.29 23.45
C GLY A 465 -17.43 -3.34 22.81
N ASP A 466 -16.19 -3.78 22.52
CA ASP A 466 -15.14 -2.95 21.92
C ASP A 466 -15.41 -2.75 20.41
N TRP A 467 -16.09 -1.64 20.11
CA TRP A 467 -16.50 -1.15 18.79
C TRP A 467 -15.40 -1.11 17.73
N ARG A 468 -14.11 -1.17 18.12
CA ARG A 468 -12.97 -1.20 17.19
C ARG A 468 -12.86 -2.51 16.43
N GLY A 469 -13.56 -3.56 16.86
CA GLY A 469 -13.58 -4.88 16.22
C GLY A 469 -12.28 -5.66 16.38
N ASN A 470 -11.22 -5.07 16.96
CA ASN A 470 -9.93 -5.72 17.17
C ASN A 470 -9.28 -6.27 15.89
N VAL A 471 -9.58 -5.63 14.76
CA VAL A 471 -8.99 -5.86 13.43
C VAL A 471 -8.28 -4.59 12.98
N SER A 472 -7.21 -4.74 12.20
CA SER A 472 -6.53 -3.64 11.52
C SER A 472 -5.90 -4.14 10.24
N PHE A 473 -6.24 -3.51 9.11
CA PHE A 473 -5.63 -3.72 7.80
C PHE A 473 -4.10 -3.57 7.86
N TYR A 474 -3.63 -2.49 8.50
CA TYR A 474 -2.23 -2.10 8.48
C TYR A 474 -1.34 -2.90 9.44
N ARG A 475 -1.91 -3.48 10.51
CA ARG A 475 -1.17 -4.36 11.43
C ARG A 475 -1.41 -5.83 11.05
N TYR A 476 -1.73 -6.66 12.05
CA TYR A 476 -1.77 -8.13 11.98
C TYR A 476 -2.24 -8.71 10.64
N SER A 477 -3.36 -8.23 10.09
CA SER A 477 -3.97 -8.77 8.85
C SER A 477 -2.92 -8.99 7.76
N TYR A 478 -2.26 -7.93 7.29
CA TYR A 478 -1.32 -8.01 6.15
C TYR A 478 0.12 -7.63 6.49
N THR A 479 0.48 -7.50 7.77
CA THR A 479 1.88 -7.63 8.19
C THR A 479 2.24 -9.06 8.61
N GLN A 480 1.30 -9.84 9.14
CA GLN A 480 1.55 -11.22 9.60
C GLN A 480 1.02 -12.29 8.63
N ASN A 481 0.16 -11.95 7.67
CA ASN A 481 -0.38 -12.90 6.68
C ASN A 481 -0.10 -12.44 5.23
N MET A 482 0.04 -13.43 4.35
CA MET A 482 0.25 -13.23 2.91
C MET A 482 -1.02 -12.72 2.23
N SER A 483 -0.89 -11.78 1.30
CA SER A 483 -1.95 -11.30 0.40
C SER A 483 -1.35 -11.03 -0.97
N THR A 484 -1.98 -10.26 -1.86
CA THR A 484 -1.26 -9.80 -3.07
C THR A 484 -0.24 -8.71 -2.71
N MET A 485 0.78 -8.56 -3.56
CA MET A 485 1.97 -7.75 -3.31
C MET A 485 1.64 -6.30 -2.90
N ASN A 486 0.72 -5.66 -3.60
CA ASN A 486 0.20 -4.33 -3.25
C ASN A 486 -0.45 -4.23 -1.85
N PHE A 487 -1.20 -5.24 -1.39
CA PHE A 487 -1.78 -5.29 -0.04
C PHE A 487 -0.70 -5.31 1.02
N ASN A 488 0.27 -6.24 0.92
CA ASN A 488 1.34 -6.36 1.90
C ASN A 488 2.25 -5.11 1.93
N HIS A 489 2.57 -4.51 0.76
CA HIS A 489 3.31 -3.24 0.71
C HIS A 489 2.54 -2.13 1.45
N THR A 490 1.25 -1.96 1.15
CA THR A 490 0.41 -0.89 1.71
C THR A 490 0.20 -1.04 3.22
N ALA A 491 0.00 -2.27 3.68
CA ALA A 491 -0.17 -2.58 5.10
C ALA A 491 1.11 -2.31 5.91
N ALA A 492 2.24 -2.90 5.49
CA ALA A 492 3.54 -2.67 6.11
C ALA A 492 3.93 -1.18 6.12
N LEU A 493 3.58 -0.45 5.07
CA LEU A 493 3.84 0.99 4.97
C LEU A 493 3.03 1.80 6.00
N GLY A 494 1.73 1.54 6.11
CA GLY A 494 0.88 2.24 7.10
C GLY A 494 1.23 1.91 8.55
N ALA A 495 1.63 0.68 8.86
CA ALA A 495 2.15 0.35 10.19
C ALA A 495 3.51 0.98 10.48
N LEU A 496 4.46 0.93 9.52
CA LEU A 496 5.81 1.45 9.75
C LEU A 496 5.86 2.98 9.80
N LEU A 497 5.27 3.67 8.82
CA LEU A 497 5.30 5.13 8.75
C LEU A 497 4.21 5.75 9.62
N GLY A 498 2.98 5.22 9.61
CA GLY A 498 1.94 5.66 10.55
C GLY A 498 2.33 5.41 12.01
N GLY A 499 3.03 4.30 12.29
CA GLY A 499 3.65 4.03 13.60
C GLY A 499 4.70 5.07 13.97
N GLY A 500 5.50 5.53 13.01
CA GLY A 500 6.44 6.65 13.17
C GLY A 500 5.77 7.98 13.49
N ILE A 501 4.63 8.30 12.84
CA ILE A 501 3.84 9.52 13.08
C ILE A 501 3.34 9.60 14.53
N ILE A 502 2.92 8.47 15.11
CA ILE A 502 2.40 8.38 16.49
C ILE A 502 3.43 7.94 17.54
N GLY A 503 4.68 7.68 17.14
CA GLY A 503 5.74 7.18 18.03
C GLY A 503 5.53 5.75 18.56
N SER A 504 4.67 4.95 17.92
CA SER A 504 4.33 3.60 18.39
C SER A 504 5.40 2.58 17.97
N ARG A 505 6.21 2.14 18.94
CA ARG A 505 7.19 1.06 18.75
C ARG A 505 6.55 -0.22 18.19
N ARG A 506 5.43 -0.69 18.78
CA ARG A 506 4.73 -1.90 18.34
C ARG A 506 4.27 -1.83 16.88
N ALA A 507 3.70 -0.70 16.46
CA ALA A 507 3.27 -0.53 15.07
C ALA A 507 4.46 -0.49 14.10
N MET A 508 5.56 0.17 14.48
CA MET A 508 6.80 0.13 13.69
C MET A 508 7.43 -1.26 13.62
N GLU A 509 7.29 -2.08 14.66
CA GLU A 509 7.76 -3.46 14.68
C GLU A 509 6.92 -4.39 13.79
N ASP A 510 5.59 -4.25 13.82
CA ASP A 510 4.69 -4.93 12.87
C ASP A 510 4.97 -4.52 11.42
N GLY A 511 5.11 -3.21 11.17
CA GLY A 511 5.41 -2.68 9.84
C GLY A 511 6.76 -3.16 9.32
N ARG A 512 7.78 -3.27 10.19
CA ARG A 512 9.10 -3.81 9.86
C ARG A 512 9.08 -5.32 9.61
N HIS A 513 8.36 -6.08 10.43
CA HIS A 513 8.15 -7.52 10.18
C HIS A 513 7.46 -7.72 8.83
N GLY A 514 6.35 -7.01 8.59
CA GLY A 514 5.62 -7.09 7.33
C GLY A 514 6.48 -6.73 6.13
N LEU A 515 7.29 -5.66 6.22
CA LEU A 515 8.23 -5.19 5.21
C LEU A 515 9.33 -6.22 4.88
N GLU A 516 9.89 -6.89 5.89
CA GLU A 516 10.93 -7.89 5.69
C GLU A 516 10.36 -9.22 5.16
N THR A 517 9.27 -9.71 5.75
CA THR A 517 8.65 -10.99 5.38
C THR A 517 8.05 -10.91 3.97
N TRP A 518 7.20 -9.93 3.68
CA TRP A 518 6.39 -9.94 2.46
C TRP A 518 7.00 -9.11 1.31
N PRO A 519 7.09 -7.76 1.31
CA PRO A 519 7.74 -7.00 0.23
C PRO A 519 9.17 -7.44 -0.09
N LEU A 520 10.03 -7.62 0.91
CA LEU A 520 11.44 -7.98 0.68
C LEU A 520 11.59 -9.45 0.28
N ARG A 521 11.32 -10.38 1.21
CA ARG A 521 11.62 -11.80 0.99
C ARG A 521 10.68 -12.44 -0.02
N THR A 522 9.35 -12.39 0.20
CA THR A 522 8.39 -13.06 -0.69
C THR A 522 8.21 -12.38 -2.05
N TRP A 523 8.04 -11.05 -2.09
CA TRP A 523 7.59 -10.36 -3.31
C TRP A 523 8.67 -9.79 -4.22
N SER A 524 9.92 -9.68 -3.73
CA SER A 524 11.04 -9.13 -4.52
C SER A 524 12.18 -10.11 -4.75
N TRP A 525 12.47 -11.01 -3.80
CA TRP A 525 13.69 -11.81 -3.81
C TRP A 525 13.46 -13.33 -3.64
N PHE A 526 12.22 -13.81 -3.73
CA PHE A 526 11.90 -15.24 -3.67
C PHE A 526 12.22 -15.98 -4.98
N ASP A 527 12.02 -15.30 -6.11
CA ASP A 527 12.35 -15.77 -7.45
C ASP A 527 12.92 -14.60 -8.30
N GLY A 528 13.10 -14.80 -9.61
CA GLY A 528 13.70 -13.79 -10.49
C GLY A 528 12.73 -12.73 -11.00
N SER A 529 11.44 -12.80 -10.67
CA SER A 529 10.37 -11.90 -11.12
C SER A 529 9.75 -11.19 -9.90
N THR A 530 8.47 -10.82 -9.98
CA THR A 530 7.62 -10.38 -8.86
C THR A 530 6.17 -10.84 -9.13
N GLN A 531 5.30 -10.84 -8.11
CA GLN A 531 3.88 -11.21 -8.29
C GLN A 531 3.12 -10.25 -9.22
N GLU A 532 3.56 -8.99 -9.28
CA GLU A 532 2.97 -7.93 -10.09
C GLU A 532 3.88 -7.55 -11.27
N SER A 533 4.77 -8.45 -11.69
CA SER A 533 5.73 -8.27 -12.78
C SER A 533 5.04 -7.75 -14.06
N LEU A 534 5.24 -6.44 -14.31
CA LEU A 534 4.67 -5.66 -15.42
C LEU A 534 3.14 -5.74 -15.54
N ASP A 535 2.48 -5.91 -14.39
CA ASP A 535 1.09 -5.56 -14.15
C ASP A 535 1.00 -4.02 -14.03
N HIS A 536 0.82 -3.30 -15.15
CA HIS A 536 1.01 -1.85 -15.23
C HIS A 536 0.27 -1.03 -14.17
N TYR A 537 -0.92 -1.49 -13.77
CA TYR A 537 -1.72 -0.90 -12.71
C TYR A 537 -1.19 -1.29 -11.32
N TYR A 538 -1.24 -2.58 -10.96
CA TYR A 538 -0.94 -2.99 -9.60
C TYR A 538 0.54 -2.79 -9.22
N PHE A 539 1.47 -2.98 -10.15
CA PHE A 539 2.90 -2.78 -9.90
C PHE A 539 3.23 -1.31 -9.64
N ALA A 540 2.53 -0.37 -10.30
CA ALA A 540 2.70 1.06 -10.03
C ALA A 540 2.32 1.40 -8.58
N LEU A 541 1.23 0.81 -8.06
CA LEU A 541 0.81 0.97 -6.66
C LEU A 541 1.86 0.42 -5.69
N SER A 542 2.39 -0.77 -5.96
CA SER A 542 3.50 -1.35 -5.18
C SER A 542 4.75 -0.45 -5.23
N LEU A 543 5.15 0.04 -6.40
CA LEU A 543 6.30 0.95 -6.58
C LEU A 543 6.16 2.25 -5.78
N LYS A 544 4.96 2.85 -5.68
CA LYS A 544 4.70 3.99 -4.76
C LYS A 544 5.06 3.63 -3.31
N GLY A 545 4.66 2.44 -2.85
CA GLY A 545 4.97 1.94 -1.51
C GLY A 545 6.46 1.69 -1.30
N GLN A 546 7.12 1.05 -2.25
CA GLN A 546 8.57 0.79 -2.24
C GLN A 546 9.38 2.09 -2.10
N LYS A 547 8.98 3.12 -2.86
CA LYS A 547 9.59 4.45 -2.82
C LYS A 547 9.43 5.13 -1.46
N MET A 548 8.23 5.04 -0.88
CA MET A 548 7.98 5.57 0.46
C MET A 548 8.80 4.87 1.56
N PHE A 549 9.06 3.56 1.46
CA PHE A 549 10.03 2.88 2.35
C PHE A 549 11.45 3.41 2.16
N ALA A 550 11.91 3.52 0.91
CA ALA A 550 13.28 3.93 0.56
C ALA A 550 13.62 5.36 1.01
N ASP A 551 12.67 6.28 0.91
CA ASP A 551 12.83 7.69 1.28
C ASP A 551 12.59 7.94 2.78
N PHE A 552 11.50 7.39 3.33
CA PHE A 552 10.96 7.78 4.64
C PHE A 552 10.98 6.70 5.73
N GLY A 553 11.51 5.51 5.43
CA GLY A 553 11.72 4.45 6.42
C GLY A 553 12.40 5.00 7.70
N PRO A 554 11.91 4.69 8.92
CA PRO A 554 12.40 5.37 10.14
C PRO A 554 13.90 5.16 10.40
N THR A 555 14.37 3.92 10.30
CA THR A 555 15.79 3.55 10.47
C THR A 555 16.52 3.45 9.13
N GLN A 556 17.86 3.40 9.18
CA GLN A 556 18.66 3.13 7.97
C GLN A 556 18.38 1.73 7.39
N LEU A 557 18.05 0.75 8.24
CA LEU A 557 17.68 -0.59 7.79
C LEU A 557 16.36 -0.56 6.99
N ASP A 558 15.34 0.16 7.48
CA ASP A 558 14.05 0.29 6.80
C ASP A 558 14.21 0.91 5.40
N ARG A 559 14.98 2.01 5.29
CA ARG A 559 15.26 2.66 4.01
C ARG A 559 16.05 1.77 3.06
N MET A 560 17.07 1.06 3.56
CA MET A 560 17.85 0.15 2.73
C MET A 560 17.06 -1.09 2.29
N ILE A 561 16.09 -1.57 3.06
CA ILE A 561 15.17 -2.61 2.60
C ILE A 561 14.34 -2.08 1.44
N GLY A 562 13.77 -0.88 1.56
CA GLY A 562 13.07 -0.20 0.44
C GLY A 562 13.96 -0.01 -0.79
N GLN A 563 15.22 0.39 -0.61
CA GLN A 563 16.19 0.56 -1.71
C GLN A 563 16.62 -0.76 -2.36
N SER A 564 16.73 -1.85 -1.58
CA SER A 564 16.98 -3.22 -2.09
C SER A 564 15.82 -3.67 -2.98
N ILE A 565 14.58 -3.50 -2.50
CA ILE A 565 13.35 -3.81 -3.23
C ILE A 565 13.22 -2.96 -4.52
N LEU A 566 13.47 -1.65 -4.44
CA LEU A 566 13.48 -0.76 -5.62
C LEU A 566 14.53 -1.17 -6.64
N ALA A 567 15.74 -1.58 -6.22
CA ALA A 567 16.80 -1.97 -7.14
C ALA A 567 16.40 -3.15 -8.03
N LYS A 568 15.68 -4.15 -7.48
CA LYS A 568 15.11 -5.26 -8.25
C LYS A 568 13.87 -4.84 -9.06
N SER A 569 12.99 -4.03 -8.48
CA SER A 569 11.71 -3.68 -9.13
C SER A 569 11.90 -2.71 -10.30
N VAL A 570 12.78 -1.71 -10.18
CA VAL A 570 13.17 -0.83 -11.28
C VAL A 570 13.96 -1.58 -12.34
N GLU A 571 14.75 -2.60 -11.98
CA GLU A 571 15.46 -3.42 -12.96
C GLU A 571 14.54 -4.40 -13.72
N GLU A 572 13.43 -4.88 -13.14
CA GLU A 572 12.35 -5.54 -13.91
C GLU A 572 11.80 -4.60 -15.01
N LEU A 573 11.60 -3.32 -14.69
CA LEU A 573 11.17 -2.29 -15.65
C LEU A 573 12.24 -2.06 -16.73
N THR A 574 13.49 -1.79 -16.36
CA THR A 574 14.54 -1.47 -17.35
C THR A 574 14.89 -2.67 -18.22
N SER A 575 14.90 -3.91 -17.70
CA SER A 575 15.15 -5.12 -18.49
C SER A 575 14.08 -5.38 -19.57
N SER A 576 12.86 -4.89 -19.36
CA SER A 576 11.70 -5.18 -20.22
C SER A 576 11.29 -4.00 -21.12
N TYR A 577 11.74 -2.79 -20.80
CA TYR A 577 11.51 -1.59 -21.62
C TYR A 577 12.42 -1.59 -22.86
N HIS A 578 11.83 -1.49 -24.05
CA HIS A 578 12.57 -1.37 -25.32
C HIS A 578 12.70 0.11 -25.73
N PRO A 579 13.92 0.70 -25.80
CA PRO A 579 14.07 2.13 -26.04
C PRO A 579 13.53 2.60 -27.40
N GLY A 580 13.77 1.83 -28.48
CA GLY A 580 13.22 2.15 -29.81
C GLY A 580 11.70 2.07 -29.93
N LEU A 581 11.03 1.19 -29.16
CA LEU A 581 9.56 1.07 -29.14
C LEU A 581 8.89 2.01 -28.12
N ARG A 582 9.63 2.51 -27.12
CA ARG A 582 9.09 3.16 -25.90
C ARG A 582 8.02 2.35 -25.15
N HIS A 583 8.00 1.02 -25.31
CA HIS A 583 7.03 0.11 -24.68
C HIS A 583 7.72 -0.98 -23.85
N PHE A 584 6.98 -1.55 -22.89
CA PHE A 584 7.40 -2.74 -22.14
C PHE A 584 7.00 -4.00 -22.91
N VAL A 585 7.95 -4.92 -23.09
CA VAL A 585 7.72 -6.22 -23.74
C VAL A 585 8.00 -7.32 -22.71
N ALA A 586 6.94 -7.86 -22.11
CA ALA A 586 7.00 -8.89 -21.07
C ALA A 586 5.64 -9.61 -20.94
N PRO A 587 5.59 -10.88 -20.48
CA PRO A 587 4.33 -11.49 -20.07
C PRO A 587 3.77 -10.80 -18.81
N SER A 588 2.44 -10.70 -18.71
CA SER A 588 1.75 -9.98 -17.62
C SER A 588 0.40 -10.61 -17.23
N GLY A 589 0.12 -10.61 -15.92
CA GLY A 589 -1.05 -11.25 -15.30
C GLY A 589 -2.34 -10.44 -15.45
N ARG A 590 -2.51 -9.40 -14.62
CA ARG A 590 -3.77 -8.62 -14.47
C ARG A 590 -3.71 -7.22 -15.11
N THR A 591 -2.79 -7.01 -16.05
CA THR A 591 -2.72 -5.74 -16.80
C THR A 591 -3.96 -5.57 -17.66
N GLY A 592 -4.55 -4.37 -17.66
CA GLY A 592 -5.51 -4.01 -18.70
C GLY A 592 -4.81 -3.94 -20.07
N PRO A 593 -5.39 -4.48 -21.16
CA PRO A 593 -4.77 -4.42 -22.49
C PRO A 593 -4.51 -3.00 -23.00
N ALA A 594 -5.29 -2.01 -22.57
CA ALA A 594 -5.06 -0.59 -22.89
C ALA A 594 -3.64 -0.11 -22.49
N TYR A 595 -3.10 -0.59 -21.36
CA TYR A 595 -1.74 -0.25 -20.91
C TYR A 595 -0.63 -0.93 -21.73
N VAL A 596 -0.94 -2.04 -22.42
CA VAL A 596 -0.01 -2.73 -23.33
C VAL A 596 0.14 -1.95 -24.64
N PHE A 597 -0.97 -1.37 -25.10
CA PHE A 597 -1.04 -0.67 -26.39
C PHE A 597 -0.68 0.81 -26.32
N VAL A 598 -1.13 1.57 -25.32
CA VAL A 598 -0.93 3.04 -25.27
C VAL A 598 -0.97 3.68 -23.88
N GLN A 599 -1.73 3.15 -22.91
CA GLN A 599 -2.01 3.85 -21.65
C GLN A 599 -0.83 3.82 -20.67
N GLN A 600 -0.42 4.99 -20.18
CA GLN A 600 0.84 5.17 -19.45
C GLN A 600 0.56 5.51 -17.99
N ASP A 601 0.98 4.65 -17.07
CA ASP A 601 0.85 4.87 -15.62
C ASP A 601 2.24 4.86 -14.94
N GLY A 602 2.27 4.79 -13.61
CA GLY A 602 3.47 4.96 -12.79
C GLY A 602 4.71 4.20 -13.27
N THR A 603 4.57 3.00 -13.82
CA THR A 603 5.72 2.24 -14.39
C THR A 603 6.42 3.00 -15.53
N LYS A 604 5.68 3.53 -16.52
CA LYS A 604 6.22 4.29 -17.65
C LYS A 604 6.59 5.73 -17.23
N HIS A 605 5.90 6.32 -16.25
CA HIS A 605 6.31 7.58 -15.60
C HIS A 605 7.67 7.45 -14.89
N ILE A 606 7.93 6.36 -14.15
CA ILE A 606 9.21 6.10 -13.47
C ILE A 606 10.33 5.97 -14.51
N VAL A 607 10.15 5.14 -15.55
CA VAL A 607 11.14 4.99 -16.63
C VAL A 607 11.39 6.30 -17.38
N HIS A 608 10.38 7.16 -17.55
CA HIS A 608 10.57 8.51 -18.10
C HIS A 608 11.53 9.36 -17.25
N THR A 609 11.52 9.25 -15.91
CA THR A 609 12.53 9.91 -15.05
C THR A 609 13.91 9.25 -15.05
N LEU A 610 14.05 8.09 -15.69
CA LEU A 610 15.29 7.33 -15.84
C LEU A 610 15.75 7.25 -17.31
N SER A 611 15.31 8.19 -18.16
CA SER A 611 15.64 8.23 -19.58
C SER A 611 16.11 9.64 -19.99
N HIS A 612 17.30 9.74 -20.57
CA HIS A 612 17.82 10.94 -21.24
C HIS A 612 16.90 11.38 -22.39
N ARG A 613 16.27 10.41 -23.07
CA ARG A 613 15.42 10.60 -24.27
C ARG A 613 13.94 10.80 -23.93
N GLY A 614 13.51 10.41 -22.73
CA GLY A 614 12.11 10.40 -22.30
C GLY A 614 11.35 9.18 -22.85
N ALA A 615 10.49 8.60 -22.01
CA ALA A 615 9.80 7.34 -22.28
C ALA A 615 8.30 7.46 -22.63
N LEU A 616 7.75 8.68 -22.76
CA LEU A 616 6.32 8.87 -23.02
C LEU A 616 6.01 9.01 -24.52
N THR A 617 4.83 8.53 -24.90
CA THR A 617 4.25 8.56 -26.26
C THR A 617 2.86 9.21 -26.23
N ASP A 618 2.28 9.52 -27.39
CA ASP A 618 0.88 9.91 -27.60
C ASP A 618 0.37 11.16 -26.83
N LEU A 619 1.21 11.89 -26.11
CA LEU A 619 0.81 13.05 -25.29
C LEU A 619 0.19 14.20 -26.09
N ASN A 620 0.51 14.29 -27.39
CA ASN A 620 -0.04 15.26 -28.33
C ASN A 620 -1.12 14.66 -29.26
N ASN A 621 -1.39 13.35 -29.15
CA ASN A 621 -2.34 12.64 -30.00
C ASN A 621 -3.76 12.91 -29.52
N LYS A 622 -4.56 13.59 -30.35
CA LYS A 622 -5.95 13.98 -30.03
C LYS A 622 -6.98 12.91 -30.41
N GLU A 623 -6.60 11.95 -31.25
CA GLU A 623 -7.50 10.93 -31.82
C GLU A 623 -6.93 9.53 -31.59
N ILE A 624 -6.53 9.24 -30.34
CA ILE A 624 -6.04 7.93 -29.92
C ILE A 624 -7.11 6.86 -30.22
N TYR A 625 -6.67 5.75 -30.82
CA TYR A 625 -7.53 4.70 -31.34
C TYR A 625 -8.61 4.25 -30.33
N GLY A 626 -9.87 4.18 -30.77
CA GLY A 626 -10.99 3.70 -29.97
C GLY A 626 -11.27 4.47 -28.68
N GLY A 627 -10.78 5.71 -28.54
CA GLY A 627 -10.96 6.52 -27.33
C GLY A 627 -10.16 6.03 -26.12
N MET A 628 -9.06 5.30 -26.34
CA MET A 628 -8.08 5.02 -25.28
C MET A 628 -7.41 6.31 -24.78
N LEU A 629 -6.88 6.26 -23.56
CA LEU A 629 -6.24 7.41 -22.92
C LEU A 629 -4.72 7.20 -22.88
N ALA A 630 -3.94 8.21 -23.31
CA ALA A 630 -2.48 8.17 -23.19
C ALA A 630 -1.99 8.13 -21.74
N LEU A 631 -2.81 8.51 -20.76
CA LEU A 631 -2.45 8.53 -19.33
C LEU A 631 -3.40 7.64 -18.50
N GLY A 632 -2.80 6.88 -17.59
CA GLY A 632 -3.47 6.20 -16.50
C GLY A 632 -3.85 7.15 -15.36
N ARG A 633 -4.38 6.61 -14.25
CA ARG A 633 -5.03 7.41 -13.19
C ARG A 633 -4.50 7.13 -11.79
N ASP A 634 -3.67 6.11 -11.61
CA ASP A 634 -3.48 5.46 -10.31
C ASP A 634 -2.13 5.79 -9.65
N ALA A 635 -1.12 6.08 -10.46
CA ALA A 635 0.15 6.70 -10.08
C ALA A 635 0.48 7.85 -11.06
N LEU A 636 -0.29 8.94 -10.91
CA LEU A 636 -0.30 10.14 -11.77
C LEU A 636 1.11 10.72 -12.05
N PRO A 637 1.33 11.34 -13.23
CA PRO A 637 2.62 11.91 -13.63
C PRO A 637 3.28 12.77 -12.56
N GLY A 638 2.57 13.78 -12.05
CA GLY A 638 3.07 14.72 -11.05
C GLY A 638 3.31 14.11 -9.67
N MET A 639 2.66 13.00 -9.33
CA MET A 639 2.92 12.25 -8.10
C MET A 639 4.27 11.54 -8.17
N ILE A 640 4.55 10.88 -9.30
CA ILE A 640 5.86 10.28 -9.57
C ILE A 640 6.94 11.36 -9.63
N ALA A 641 6.67 12.50 -10.29
CA ALA A 641 7.58 13.65 -10.28
C ALA A 641 7.92 14.12 -8.86
N GLN A 642 6.91 14.24 -7.98
CA GLN A 642 7.08 14.63 -6.58
C GLN A 642 7.86 13.59 -5.77
N GLN A 643 7.67 12.29 -6.02
CA GLN A 643 8.48 11.23 -5.39
C GLN A 643 9.94 11.28 -5.86
N THR A 644 10.19 11.62 -7.14
CA THR A 644 11.55 11.81 -7.67
C THR A 644 12.28 13.02 -7.06
N LEU A 645 11.58 14.05 -6.54
CA LEU A 645 12.24 15.19 -5.88
C LEU A 645 12.93 14.81 -4.56
N ASN A 646 12.38 13.83 -3.84
CA ASN A 646 12.90 13.39 -2.53
C ASN A 646 14.26 12.69 -2.66
N GLY A 647 14.43 11.96 -3.76
CA GLY A 647 15.59 11.16 -4.10
C GLY A 647 15.32 10.39 -5.39
N PRO A 648 16.36 9.87 -6.06
CA PRO A 648 16.18 9.13 -7.31
C PRO A 648 15.41 7.81 -7.11
N TRP A 649 14.82 7.29 -8.18
CA TRP A 649 14.28 5.92 -8.25
C TRP A 649 15.38 4.87 -8.39
N ALA A 650 16.43 5.21 -9.14
CA ALA A 650 17.66 4.44 -9.27
C ALA A 650 18.84 5.38 -9.56
N PRO A 651 20.10 4.99 -9.27
CA PRO A 651 21.27 5.82 -9.57
C PRO A 651 21.35 6.25 -11.04
N GLU A 652 21.91 7.44 -11.32
CA GLU A 652 21.87 8.08 -12.65
C GLU A 652 22.32 7.16 -13.81
N TRP A 653 23.33 6.31 -13.58
CA TRP A 653 23.84 5.36 -14.58
C TRP A 653 22.83 4.30 -15.05
N VAL A 654 21.72 4.10 -14.32
CA VAL A 654 20.63 3.22 -14.79
C VAL A 654 19.96 3.78 -16.05
N ALA A 655 20.10 5.08 -16.36
CA ALA A 655 19.67 5.63 -17.65
C ALA A 655 20.38 5.01 -18.86
N ASN A 656 21.63 4.56 -18.70
CA ASN A 656 22.34 3.79 -19.73
C ASN A 656 21.72 2.40 -19.95
N MET A 657 21.11 1.80 -18.91
CA MET A 657 20.39 0.53 -19.04
C MET A 657 19.02 0.68 -19.72
N VAL A 658 18.49 1.91 -19.80
CA VAL A 658 17.22 2.26 -20.44
C VAL A 658 17.44 2.66 -21.90
N ASP A 659 18.17 3.75 -22.15
CA ASP A 659 18.29 4.37 -23.48
C ASP A 659 19.41 3.77 -24.32
N GLU A 660 20.58 3.54 -23.72
CA GLU A 660 21.80 3.03 -24.37
C GLU A 660 21.95 1.51 -24.18
N LYS A 661 20.81 0.83 -24.01
CA LYS A 661 20.69 -0.62 -23.81
C LYS A 661 21.43 -1.37 -24.93
N PRO A 662 22.28 -2.37 -24.62
CA PRO A 662 22.85 -3.23 -25.64
C PRO A 662 21.74 -4.10 -26.25
N LEU A 663 21.38 -3.80 -27.50
CA LEU A 663 20.45 -4.58 -28.31
C LEU A 663 21.25 -5.48 -29.27
N PRO A 664 20.91 -6.78 -29.42
CA PRO A 664 19.79 -7.45 -28.78
C PRO A 664 19.99 -7.69 -27.28
N TYR A 665 18.93 -7.45 -26.51
CA TYR A 665 18.90 -7.62 -25.05
C TYR A 665 18.03 -8.82 -24.70
N GLN A 666 18.44 -9.63 -23.72
CA GLN A 666 17.65 -10.78 -23.27
C GLN A 666 17.55 -10.84 -21.74
N MET A 667 16.46 -11.45 -21.28
CA MET A 667 16.16 -11.74 -19.88
C MET A 667 15.54 -13.13 -19.78
N THR A 668 15.92 -13.89 -18.76
CA THR A 668 15.27 -15.16 -18.39
C THR A 668 15.21 -15.25 -16.87
N ASN A 669 14.00 -15.38 -16.32
CA ASN A 669 13.77 -15.44 -14.88
C ASN A 669 12.79 -16.53 -14.47
N SER A 670 13.09 -17.13 -13.33
CA SER A 670 12.19 -18.03 -12.62
C SER A 670 11.01 -17.25 -12.04
N TYR A 671 9.86 -17.90 -11.97
CA TYR A 671 8.68 -17.45 -11.27
C TYR A 671 8.08 -18.66 -10.53
N LYS A 672 8.09 -18.60 -9.20
CA LYS A 672 7.79 -19.74 -8.31
C LYS A 672 6.37 -19.69 -7.73
N GLU A 673 5.59 -18.68 -8.13
CA GLU A 673 4.19 -18.45 -7.76
C GLU A 673 3.93 -18.68 -6.26
N TRP A 674 4.58 -17.86 -5.41
CA TRP A 674 4.49 -17.89 -3.94
C TRP A 674 4.69 -19.26 -3.28
N GLY A 675 5.38 -20.18 -3.98
CA GLY A 675 5.72 -21.52 -3.51
C GLY A 675 5.08 -22.64 -4.36
N GLY A 676 3.99 -22.36 -5.09
CA GLY A 676 3.26 -23.36 -5.87
C GLY A 676 4.11 -24.06 -6.94
N TYR A 677 5.09 -23.34 -7.51
CA TYR A 677 6.05 -23.86 -8.50
C TYR A 677 7.49 -23.84 -7.97
N ALA A 678 7.71 -23.93 -6.65
CA ALA A 678 9.06 -23.85 -6.08
C ALA A 678 10.02 -24.96 -6.55
N ALA A 679 9.52 -26.18 -6.77
CA ALA A 679 10.33 -27.33 -7.22
C ALA A 679 10.58 -27.34 -8.75
N THR A 680 9.61 -26.84 -9.53
CA THR A 680 9.68 -26.75 -11.00
C THR A 680 9.18 -25.36 -11.42
N PRO A 681 10.03 -24.31 -11.37
CA PRO A 681 9.59 -22.94 -11.64
C PRO A 681 8.95 -22.78 -13.01
N LEU A 682 8.03 -21.83 -13.09
CA LEU A 682 7.64 -21.18 -14.34
C LEU A 682 8.81 -20.32 -14.81
N TRP A 683 8.91 -20.11 -16.12
CA TRP A 683 9.99 -19.36 -16.76
C TRP A 683 9.42 -18.26 -17.66
N LYS A 684 9.72 -17.02 -17.30
CA LYS A 684 9.45 -15.86 -18.16
C LYS A 684 10.70 -15.56 -19.00
N ARG A 685 10.50 -15.18 -20.25
CA ARG A 685 11.56 -14.76 -21.17
C ARG A 685 11.17 -13.50 -21.90
N ASN A 686 12.12 -12.57 -22.03
CA ASN A 686 12.02 -11.40 -22.90
C ASN A 686 13.25 -11.38 -23.81
N TYR A 687 13.05 -11.05 -25.09
CA TYR A 687 14.12 -10.75 -26.04
C TYR A 687 13.75 -9.49 -26.83
N LEU A 688 14.63 -8.49 -26.79
CA LEU A 688 14.46 -7.20 -27.46
C LEU A 688 15.49 -7.14 -28.59
N GLY A 689 15.03 -7.16 -29.84
CA GLY A 689 15.83 -6.96 -31.05
C GLY A 689 16.15 -5.48 -31.27
N ARG A 690 16.34 -5.05 -32.52
CA ARG A 690 16.61 -3.63 -32.84
C ARG A 690 15.32 -2.87 -33.18
N HIS A 691 14.34 -3.53 -33.79
CA HIS A 691 13.03 -2.95 -34.15
C HIS A 691 11.82 -3.66 -33.53
N TYR A 692 12.04 -4.68 -32.71
CA TYR A 692 10.99 -5.50 -32.14
C TYR A 692 11.37 -6.04 -30.77
N GLY A 693 10.37 -6.55 -30.04
CA GLY A 693 10.58 -7.46 -28.93
C GLY A 693 9.59 -8.61 -28.94
N VAL A 694 9.99 -9.75 -28.39
CA VAL A 694 9.15 -10.92 -28.12
C VAL A 694 9.29 -11.35 -26.66
N ALA A 695 8.17 -11.71 -26.03
CA ALA A 695 8.18 -12.18 -24.66
C ALA A 695 7.08 -13.21 -24.38
N SER A 696 7.35 -14.13 -23.46
CA SER A 696 6.45 -15.22 -23.09
C SER A 696 6.66 -15.72 -21.66
N VAL A 697 5.64 -16.40 -21.13
CA VAL A 697 5.78 -17.37 -20.04
C VAL A 697 5.69 -18.80 -20.60
N ASP A 698 6.44 -19.73 -20.01
CA ASP A 698 6.52 -21.12 -20.46
C ASP A 698 5.26 -21.95 -20.20
N LEU A 699 4.53 -21.64 -19.12
CA LEU A 699 3.18 -22.13 -18.83
C LEU A 699 2.33 -20.93 -18.41
N ASP A 700 1.21 -20.76 -19.10
CA ASP A 700 0.19 -19.78 -18.75
C ASP A 700 -0.73 -20.30 -17.63
N THR A 701 -0.75 -19.60 -16.50
CA THR A 701 -1.61 -19.91 -15.34
C THR A 701 -2.87 -19.04 -15.23
N GLY A 702 -3.20 -18.28 -16.29
CA GLY A 702 -4.37 -17.38 -16.32
C GLY A 702 -4.00 -15.92 -16.61
N GLY A 703 -2.97 -15.69 -17.42
CA GLY A 703 -2.47 -14.35 -17.75
C GLY A 703 -3.30 -13.64 -18.82
N THR A 704 -3.33 -12.31 -18.74
CA THR A 704 -3.90 -11.46 -19.80
C THR A 704 -2.96 -11.35 -21.00
N VAL A 705 -1.65 -11.27 -20.75
CA VAL A 705 -0.59 -11.27 -21.78
C VAL A 705 0.38 -12.42 -21.51
N PRO A 706 0.06 -13.66 -21.92
CA PRO A 706 0.95 -14.81 -21.71
C PRO A 706 2.06 -14.92 -22.78
N VAL A 707 1.78 -14.49 -24.01
CA VAL A 707 2.72 -14.40 -25.14
C VAL A 707 2.45 -13.09 -25.87
N MET A 708 3.51 -12.34 -26.18
CA MET A 708 3.43 -11.14 -27.01
C MET A 708 4.61 -10.98 -27.97
N ALA A 709 4.36 -10.28 -29.08
CA ALA A 709 5.38 -9.57 -29.83
C ALA A 709 4.94 -8.12 -30.09
N GLN A 710 5.89 -7.19 -30.14
CA GLN A 710 5.66 -5.80 -30.57
C GLN A 710 6.80 -5.35 -31.48
N TRP A 711 6.50 -4.54 -32.49
CA TRP A 711 7.49 -4.02 -33.43
C TRP A 711 7.13 -2.64 -33.96
N ARG A 712 8.15 -1.87 -34.38
CA ARG A 712 8.01 -0.54 -35.03
C ARG A 712 8.12 -0.65 -36.54
N ARG A 713 7.42 0.24 -37.26
CA ARG A 713 7.36 0.26 -38.73
C ARG A 713 8.59 0.90 -39.40
N GLU A 714 9.26 1.82 -38.72
CA GLU A 714 10.35 2.66 -39.25
C GLU A 714 11.61 2.58 -38.38
N ASP A 715 12.79 2.96 -38.90
CA ASP A 715 13.99 3.16 -38.05
C ASP A 715 14.02 4.51 -37.34
N LYS A 716 12.93 4.82 -36.61
CA LYS A 716 12.89 5.94 -35.67
C LYS A 716 12.38 5.47 -34.31
N THR A 717 12.60 6.27 -33.26
CA THR A 717 11.98 6.00 -31.96
C THR A 717 10.47 6.27 -32.07
N VAL A 718 9.65 5.37 -31.55
CA VAL A 718 8.18 5.52 -31.55
C VAL A 718 7.77 6.76 -30.74
N GLU A 719 6.83 7.53 -31.30
CA GLU A 719 6.17 8.66 -30.64
C GLU A 719 4.66 8.47 -30.50
N ASN A 720 4.03 7.66 -31.37
CA ASN A 720 2.58 7.39 -31.34
C ASN A 720 2.22 5.91 -31.50
N MET A 721 1.06 5.53 -30.97
CA MET A 721 0.48 4.17 -30.96
C MET A 721 0.35 3.53 -32.35
N ASP A 722 0.11 4.31 -33.40
CA ASP A 722 -0.05 3.84 -34.78
C ASP A 722 1.27 3.60 -35.53
N GLU A 723 2.41 3.79 -34.86
CA GLU A 723 3.75 3.47 -35.37
C GLU A 723 4.22 2.06 -34.98
N ILE A 724 3.46 1.38 -34.09
CA ILE A 724 3.70 0.00 -33.65
C ILE A 724 2.59 -0.97 -34.08
N ALA A 725 2.92 -2.27 -34.09
CA ALA A 725 1.94 -3.34 -34.04
C ALA A 725 2.13 -4.19 -32.78
N THR A 726 1.08 -4.93 -32.41
CA THR A 726 1.15 -5.96 -31.36
C THR A 726 0.60 -7.29 -31.87
N LEU A 727 1.27 -8.38 -31.49
CA LEU A 727 0.80 -9.76 -31.66
C LEU A 727 0.55 -10.35 -30.28
N LEU A 728 -0.62 -10.96 -30.07
CA LEU A 728 -0.96 -11.74 -28.87
C LEU A 728 -1.39 -13.16 -29.29
N VAL A 729 -1.14 -14.18 -28.46
CA VAL A 729 -1.56 -15.57 -28.72
C VAL A 729 -2.33 -16.12 -27.54
N ARG A 730 -3.53 -16.69 -27.77
CA ARG A 730 -4.38 -17.31 -26.74
C ARG A 730 -5.24 -18.45 -27.32
N PRO A 731 -5.60 -19.49 -26.53
CA PRO A 731 -6.65 -20.43 -26.88
C PRO A 731 -8.05 -19.83 -26.66
N GLY A 732 -9.02 -20.23 -27.47
CA GLY A 732 -10.38 -19.69 -27.44
C GLY A 732 -11.47 -20.65 -27.93
N VAL A 733 -12.72 -20.25 -27.66
CA VAL A 733 -13.95 -20.99 -27.95
C VAL A 733 -14.91 -20.04 -28.66
N ASN A 734 -15.42 -20.41 -29.83
CA ASN A 734 -16.25 -19.59 -30.73
C ASN A 734 -15.54 -18.30 -31.23
N HIS A 735 -15.30 -17.35 -30.34
CA HIS A 735 -14.57 -16.11 -30.60
C HIS A 735 -13.50 -15.90 -29.50
N THR A 736 -12.24 -15.78 -29.90
CA THR A 736 -11.12 -15.72 -28.95
C THR A 736 -10.98 -14.33 -28.33
N ASN A 737 -11.27 -14.22 -27.04
CA ASN A 737 -11.16 -12.97 -26.30
C ASN A 737 -9.69 -12.62 -25.96
N PHE A 738 -9.24 -11.46 -26.44
CA PHE A 738 -7.93 -10.85 -26.15
C PHE A 738 -8.02 -9.58 -25.28
N LEU A 739 -9.21 -9.03 -25.05
CA LEU A 739 -9.38 -7.61 -24.68
C LEU A 739 -10.29 -7.38 -23.47
N GLN A 740 -11.40 -8.11 -23.38
CA GLN A 740 -12.40 -7.89 -22.35
C GLN A 740 -12.02 -8.67 -21.09
N THR A 741 -11.59 -7.95 -20.07
CA THR A 741 -11.32 -8.51 -18.73
C THR A 741 -12.60 -8.90 -18.02
N GLN A 742 -12.57 -10.04 -17.33
CA GLN A 742 -13.62 -10.53 -16.43
C GLN A 742 -13.32 -10.09 -14.98
N ASN A 743 -14.00 -10.69 -14.00
CA ASN A 743 -13.77 -10.46 -12.58
C ASN A 743 -12.26 -10.54 -12.23
N ASN A 744 -11.81 -9.64 -11.34
CA ASN A 744 -10.41 -9.47 -10.91
C ASN A 744 -9.43 -8.95 -11.98
N GLY A 745 -9.91 -8.49 -13.15
CA GLY A 745 -9.07 -7.77 -14.13
C GLY A 745 -8.19 -8.68 -14.99
N ILE A 746 -8.70 -9.87 -15.33
CA ILE A 746 -8.02 -10.88 -16.15
C ILE A 746 -8.88 -11.17 -17.38
N VAL A 747 -8.29 -11.26 -18.57
CA VAL A 747 -9.02 -11.72 -19.77
C VAL A 747 -9.24 -13.24 -19.68
N GLY A 748 -10.49 -13.69 -19.67
CA GLY A 748 -10.84 -15.10 -19.46
C GLY A 748 -10.21 -16.06 -20.48
N GLN A 749 -9.90 -17.29 -20.05
CA GLN A 749 -9.17 -18.31 -20.81
C GLN A 749 -9.96 -19.62 -20.90
N PHE A 750 -9.77 -20.37 -21.98
CA PHE A 750 -10.54 -21.59 -22.30
C PHE A 750 -9.69 -22.82 -22.62
N GLY A 751 -8.38 -22.74 -22.38
CA GLY A 751 -7.43 -23.79 -22.70
C GLY A 751 -6.05 -23.51 -22.09
N GLY A 752 -5.28 -24.57 -21.85
CA GLY A 752 -3.92 -24.45 -21.36
C GLY A 752 -3.01 -23.97 -22.48
N MET A 753 -2.01 -23.14 -22.16
CA MET A 753 -1.01 -22.71 -23.13
C MET A 753 0.40 -22.86 -22.56
N ALA A 754 1.31 -23.30 -23.42
CA ALA A 754 2.66 -23.69 -23.10
C ALA A 754 3.63 -23.15 -24.16
N THR A 755 4.72 -22.49 -23.77
CA THR A 755 5.65 -21.82 -24.68
C THR A 755 7.09 -22.27 -24.46
N LEU A 756 7.81 -22.54 -25.54
CA LEU A 756 9.28 -22.64 -25.53
C LEU A 756 9.87 -21.52 -26.40
N GLN A 757 10.21 -20.40 -25.75
CA GLN A 757 10.92 -19.29 -26.38
C GLN A 757 12.45 -19.49 -26.31
N HIS A 758 13.14 -19.12 -27.39
CA HIS A 758 14.58 -18.94 -27.45
C HIS A 758 14.91 -17.75 -28.37
N LYS A 759 15.54 -16.71 -27.81
CA LYS A 759 15.78 -15.43 -28.50
C LYS A 759 14.46 -14.88 -29.11
N ASN A 760 14.48 -14.63 -30.42
CA ASN A 760 13.43 -14.15 -31.29
C ASN A 760 12.42 -15.22 -31.76
N LYS A 761 12.60 -16.48 -31.33
CA LYS A 761 11.84 -17.67 -31.79
C LYS A 761 10.98 -18.22 -30.65
N MET A 762 9.78 -18.69 -30.96
CA MET A 762 8.85 -19.29 -30.00
C MET A 762 8.14 -20.51 -30.62
N ILE A 763 8.11 -21.63 -29.91
CA ILE A 763 7.09 -22.67 -30.12
C ILE A 763 5.97 -22.40 -29.11
N VAL A 764 4.78 -22.05 -29.58
CA VAL A 764 3.57 -21.88 -28.76
C VAL A 764 2.68 -23.10 -28.98
N LEU A 765 2.25 -23.73 -27.90
CA LEU A 765 1.41 -24.93 -27.86
C LEU A 765 0.19 -24.66 -26.99
N SER A 766 -0.97 -25.21 -27.33
CA SER A 766 -2.18 -25.11 -26.49
C SER A 766 -3.03 -26.38 -26.52
N SER A 767 -3.85 -26.55 -25.49
CA SER A 767 -4.91 -27.55 -25.42
C SER A 767 -6.23 -26.93 -24.97
N PRO A 768 -7.38 -27.23 -25.60
CA PRO A 768 -8.69 -26.83 -25.08
C PRO A 768 -8.94 -27.48 -23.71
N TRP A 769 -9.48 -26.73 -22.75
CA TRP A 769 -9.92 -27.34 -21.49
C TRP A 769 -11.29 -28.04 -21.65
N LYS A 770 -11.58 -28.97 -20.72
CA LYS A 770 -12.95 -29.45 -20.47
C LYS A 770 -13.92 -28.33 -20.09
N LYS A 771 -15.20 -28.49 -20.48
CA LYS A 771 -16.30 -27.51 -20.29
C LYS A 771 -16.44 -27.02 -18.85
N GLU A 772 -16.15 -27.86 -17.85
CA GLU A 772 -16.27 -27.54 -16.41
C GLU A 772 -15.19 -26.58 -15.91
N ARG A 773 -14.10 -26.38 -16.68
CA ARG A 773 -13.02 -25.43 -16.38
C ARG A 773 -13.24 -24.04 -17.00
N TYR A 774 -14.28 -23.85 -17.81
CA TYR A 774 -14.54 -22.57 -18.47
C TYR A 774 -15.05 -21.50 -17.48
N PRO A 775 -14.67 -20.21 -17.63
CA PRO A 775 -15.18 -19.15 -16.78
C PRO A 775 -16.71 -19.11 -16.76
N SER A 776 -17.28 -19.05 -15.55
CA SER A 776 -18.72 -19.21 -15.35
C SER A 776 -19.55 -18.16 -16.11
N ALA A 777 -20.68 -18.62 -16.65
CA ALA A 777 -21.62 -17.86 -17.49
C ALA A 777 -21.12 -17.40 -18.89
N SER A 778 -19.94 -17.82 -19.36
CA SER A 778 -19.35 -17.27 -20.61
C SER A 778 -19.72 -17.99 -21.93
N VAL A 779 -20.06 -19.29 -21.93
CA VAL A 779 -20.32 -20.06 -23.16
C VAL A 779 -21.50 -21.03 -22.96
N ALA A 780 -22.58 -20.83 -23.72
CA ALA A 780 -23.73 -21.75 -23.75
C ALA A 780 -23.56 -22.88 -24.78
N GLU A 781 -23.17 -22.53 -26.01
CA GLU A 781 -22.93 -23.45 -27.12
C GLU A 781 -21.45 -23.44 -27.51
N VAL A 782 -20.86 -24.60 -27.80
CA VAL A 782 -19.49 -24.72 -28.33
C VAL A 782 -19.57 -25.09 -29.81
N LYS A 783 -19.12 -24.22 -30.70
CA LYS A 783 -19.14 -24.40 -32.18
C LYS A 783 -17.74 -24.43 -32.78
N SER A 784 -16.77 -23.80 -32.12
CA SER A 784 -15.36 -23.95 -32.46
C SER A 784 -14.45 -23.98 -31.22
N LEU A 785 -13.31 -24.63 -31.38
CA LEU A 785 -12.20 -24.68 -30.42
C LEU A 785 -10.93 -24.36 -31.20
N GLN A 786 -10.15 -23.36 -30.78
CA GLN A 786 -9.01 -22.87 -31.55
C GLN A 786 -7.83 -22.35 -30.72
N THR A 787 -6.64 -22.39 -31.30
CA THR A 787 -5.53 -21.49 -30.94
C THR A 787 -5.59 -20.28 -31.88
N THR A 788 -5.59 -19.06 -31.33
CA THR A 788 -5.65 -17.84 -32.15
C THR A 788 -4.45 -16.94 -31.89
N ILE A 789 -3.90 -16.38 -32.97
CA ILE A 789 -3.04 -15.20 -32.94
C ILE A 789 -3.91 -13.98 -33.27
N GLY A 790 -3.94 -13.00 -32.37
CA GLY A 790 -4.54 -11.70 -32.61
C GLY A 790 -3.46 -10.69 -33.03
N LEU A 791 -3.60 -10.11 -34.23
CA LEU A 791 -2.71 -9.09 -34.76
C LEU A 791 -3.38 -7.72 -34.68
N PHE A 792 -2.72 -6.76 -34.04
CA PHE A 792 -3.22 -5.41 -33.79
C PHE A 792 -2.35 -4.39 -34.52
N ASN A 793 -2.98 -3.63 -35.42
CA ASN A 793 -2.44 -2.46 -36.08
C ASN A 793 -3.46 -1.32 -35.96
N PHE A 794 -3.03 -0.19 -35.37
CA PHE A 794 -3.87 0.95 -35.01
C PHE A 794 -3.88 2.08 -36.06
N GLN A 795 -3.15 1.91 -37.17
CA GLN A 795 -3.25 2.79 -38.33
C GLN A 795 -4.66 2.79 -38.91
N LYS A 796 -5.16 3.96 -39.32
CA LYS A 796 -6.46 4.10 -39.99
C LYS A 796 -6.58 3.21 -41.24
N ASN A 797 -5.47 3.05 -41.97
CA ASN A 797 -5.30 2.09 -43.05
C ASN A 797 -4.04 1.26 -42.75
N PRO A 798 -4.16 -0.02 -42.36
CA PRO A 798 -2.99 -0.88 -42.06
C PRO A 798 -2.05 -1.02 -43.26
N ALA A 799 -0.81 -0.57 -43.13
CA ALA A 799 0.17 -0.54 -44.21
C ALA A 799 0.96 -1.87 -44.40
N TRP A 800 0.69 -2.87 -43.56
CA TRP A 800 1.39 -4.16 -43.57
C TRP A 800 1.05 -5.04 -44.80
N GLU A 801 1.94 -5.95 -45.13
CA GLU A 801 1.78 -6.90 -46.25
C GLU A 801 1.86 -8.34 -45.72
N VAL A 802 0.79 -9.12 -45.92
CA VAL A 802 0.69 -10.53 -45.48
C VAL A 802 0.88 -11.45 -46.68
N PHE A 803 1.64 -12.52 -46.50
CA PHE A 803 1.96 -13.53 -47.51
C PHE A 803 1.79 -14.95 -46.95
N VAL A 804 1.41 -15.91 -47.79
CA VAL A 804 1.39 -17.35 -47.48
C VAL A 804 2.24 -18.09 -48.51
N ASP A 805 3.25 -18.84 -48.07
CA ASP A 805 4.25 -19.51 -48.91
C ASP A 805 4.85 -18.57 -50.00
N GLY A 806 5.08 -17.30 -49.64
CA GLY A 806 5.61 -16.25 -50.51
C GLY A 806 4.57 -15.54 -51.41
N GLN A 807 3.34 -16.03 -51.50
CA GLN A 807 2.26 -15.38 -52.28
C GLN A 807 1.52 -14.34 -51.43
N ARG A 808 1.32 -13.13 -51.97
CA ARG A 808 0.65 -12.02 -51.26
C ARG A 808 -0.84 -12.33 -51.08
N VAL A 809 -1.34 -12.15 -49.86
CA VAL A 809 -2.78 -12.18 -49.57
C VAL A 809 -3.40 -10.85 -50.01
N THR A 810 -4.42 -10.92 -50.87
CA THR A 810 -5.11 -9.75 -51.45
C THR A 810 -6.57 -9.62 -51.02
N ALA A 811 -7.13 -10.65 -50.37
CA ALA A 811 -8.49 -10.67 -49.83
C ALA A 811 -8.57 -11.60 -48.60
N TYR A 812 -9.55 -11.36 -47.75
CA TYR A 812 -9.85 -12.15 -46.55
C TYR A 812 -11.32 -12.62 -46.56
N PRO A 813 -11.66 -13.73 -45.87
CA PRO A 813 -10.75 -14.66 -45.21
C PRO A 813 -9.97 -15.53 -46.21
N VAL A 814 -8.75 -15.93 -45.85
CA VAL A 814 -7.95 -16.91 -46.61
C VAL A 814 -7.72 -18.18 -45.79
N LYS A 815 -7.91 -19.33 -46.45
CA LYS A 815 -7.73 -20.67 -45.86
C LYS A 815 -6.29 -21.13 -46.01
N VAL A 816 -5.72 -21.67 -44.94
CA VAL A 816 -4.30 -22.06 -44.83
C VAL A 816 -4.22 -23.45 -44.18
N LYS A 817 -3.13 -24.18 -44.42
CA LYS A 817 -2.83 -25.50 -43.87
C LYS A 817 -1.67 -25.47 -42.88
N ALA A 818 -1.61 -26.48 -42.03
CA ALA A 818 -0.46 -26.71 -41.15
C ALA A 818 0.85 -26.78 -41.97
N GLY A 819 1.92 -26.21 -41.43
CA GLY A 819 3.25 -26.19 -42.08
C GLY A 819 3.44 -25.16 -43.20
N GLN A 820 2.40 -24.43 -43.65
CA GLN A 820 2.58 -23.30 -44.57
C GLN A 820 3.22 -22.09 -43.86
N ARG A 821 4.04 -21.31 -44.57
CA ARG A 821 4.74 -20.14 -44.01
C ARG A 821 3.91 -18.88 -44.21
N ILE A 822 3.26 -18.43 -43.14
CA ILE A 822 2.62 -17.11 -43.10
C ILE A 822 3.71 -16.10 -42.75
N THR A 823 3.89 -15.07 -43.57
CA THR A 823 4.87 -14.00 -43.31
C THR A 823 4.23 -12.63 -43.43
N VAL A 824 4.53 -11.74 -42.48
CA VAL A 824 4.05 -10.36 -42.41
C VAL A 824 5.23 -9.42 -42.51
N ARG A 825 5.13 -8.44 -43.40
CA ARG A 825 6.06 -7.32 -43.53
C ARG A 825 5.37 -6.05 -43.04
N ASP A 826 5.97 -5.35 -42.09
CA ASP A 826 5.45 -4.09 -41.55
C ASP A 826 6.59 -3.07 -41.51
N GLY A 827 6.87 -2.49 -42.68
CA GLY A 827 8.01 -1.61 -42.92
C GLY A 827 9.37 -2.32 -42.73
N VAL A 828 10.10 -1.92 -41.69
CA VAL A 828 11.44 -2.46 -41.34
C VAL A 828 11.41 -3.76 -40.53
N SER A 829 10.24 -4.17 -40.03
CA SER A 829 10.06 -5.32 -39.14
C SER A 829 9.28 -6.45 -39.82
N TYR A 830 9.67 -7.69 -39.53
CA TYR A 830 9.18 -8.90 -40.18
C TYR A 830 8.70 -9.93 -39.14
N THR A 831 7.60 -10.62 -39.43
CA THR A 831 7.09 -11.71 -38.58
C THR A 831 6.79 -12.94 -39.43
N GLY A 832 7.29 -14.10 -39.01
CA GLY A 832 7.05 -15.41 -39.60
C GLY A 832 6.25 -16.28 -38.63
N ILE A 833 5.22 -16.95 -39.15
CA ILE A 833 4.29 -17.79 -38.40
C ILE A 833 4.09 -19.08 -39.20
N ILE A 834 4.33 -20.23 -38.57
CA ILE A 834 4.10 -21.55 -39.15
C ILE A 834 3.11 -22.28 -38.22
N PRO A 835 1.85 -22.48 -38.64
CA PRO A 835 0.88 -23.24 -37.86
C PRO A 835 1.30 -24.71 -37.73
N LEU A 836 1.25 -25.26 -36.52
CA LEU A 836 1.62 -26.65 -36.28
C LEU A 836 0.52 -27.59 -36.79
N PRO A 837 0.80 -28.88 -37.08
CA PRO A 837 -0.24 -29.89 -37.16
C PRO A 837 -1.03 -29.93 -35.84
N SER A 838 -2.36 -30.01 -35.94
CA SER A 838 -3.28 -29.91 -34.80
C SER A 838 -4.37 -30.98 -34.87
N THR A 839 -4.82 -31.44 -33.71
CA THR A 839 -5.83 -32.52 -33.61
C THR A 839 -7.14 -32.12 -34.27
N ASP A 840 -7.62 -32.92 -35.22
CA ASP A 840 -8.93 -32.72 -35.84
C ASP A 840 -10.04 -33.35 -34.98
N LEU A 841 -11.01 -32.54 -34.59
CA LEU A 841 -12.20 -32.93 -33.84
C LEU A 841 -13.49 -32.85 -34.68
N GLY A 842 -13.37 -32.57 -35.98
CA GLY A 842 -14.49 -32.25 -36.87
C GLY A 842 -14.47 -30.78 -37.31
N ARG A 843 -13.37 -30.32 -37.92
CA ARG A 843 -13.24 -28.94 -38.41
C ARG A 843 -13.51 -28.82 -39.92
N GLY A 844 -14.32 -27.83 -40.29
CA GLY A 844 -14.49 -27.45 -41.71
C GLY A 844 -13.27 -26.74 -42.31
N ASP A 845 -12.45 -26.08 -41.47
CA ASP A 845 -11.22 -25.38 -41.84
C ASP A 845 -10.10 -25.70 -40.85
N GLU A 846 -8.85 -25.78 -41.31
CA GLU A 846 -7.69 -26.08 -40.46
C GLU A 846 -7.06 -24.81 -39.89
N VAL A 847 -6.66 -23.87 -40.76
CA VAL A 847 -6.24 -22.52 -40.38
C VAL A 847 -6.95 -21.50 -41.25
N VAL A 848 -7.38 -20.38 -40.67
CA VAL A 848 -7.98 -19.25 -41.37
C VAL A 848 -7.28 -17.96 -40.95
N ILE A 849 -6.90 -17.12 -41.91
CA ILE A 849 -6.54 -15.71 -41.66
C ILE A 849 -7.75 -14.86 -42.02
N THR A 850 -8.23 -14.01 -41.11
CA THR A 850 -9.47 -13.24 -41.30
C THR A 850 -9.42 -11.83 -40.71
N ASP A 851 -10.10 -10.89 -41.37
CA ASP A 851 -10.40 -9.53 -40.91
C ASP A 851 -11.77 -9.42 -40.23
N GLN A 852 -12.54 -10.52 -40.19
CA GLN A 852 -13.83 -10.65 -39.52
C GLN A 852 -13.68 -10.76 -37.99
N THR A 853 -12.91 -9.84 -37.41
CA THR A 853 -12.42 -9.87 -36.02
C THR A 853 -13.45 -9.48 -34.96
N GLY A 854 -14.72 -9.38 -35.33
CA GLY A 854 -15.81 -8.94 -34.46
C GLY A 854 -15.96 -7.41 -34.32
N PRO A 855 -16.80 -6.96 -33.38
CA PRO A 855 -16.97 -5.55 -33.03
C PRO A 855 -15.83 -5.02 -32.16
N MET A 856 -15.78 -3.70 -31.99
CA MET A 856 -14.96 -3.06 -30.95
C MET A 856 -15.49 -3.42 -29.55
N VAL A 857 -14.61 -3.82 -28.64
CA VAL A 857 -14.96 -4.18 -27.25
C VAL A 857 -14.23 -3.29 -26.24
N GLY A 858 -14.88 -3.02 -25.10
CA GLY A 858 -14.32 -2.20 -24.01
C GLY A 858 -13.23 -2.93 -23.22
N MET A 859 -12.21 -2.18 -22.79
CA MET A 859 -11.06 -2.69 -22.05
C MET A 859 -10.96 -2.10 -20.64
N GLN A 860 -10.36 -2.85 -19.71
CA GLN A 860 -9.83 -2.29 -18.47
C GLN A 860 -8.77 -1.23 -18.79
N GLY A 861 -8.88 -0.07 -18.12
CA GLY A 861 -8.11 1.14 -18.40
C GLY A 861 -8.92 2.20 -19.18
N GLY A 862 -9.92 1.76 -19.95
CA GLY A 862 -10.80 2.61 -20.75
C GLY A 862 -10.56 2.47 -22.26
N GLY A 863 -11.43 3.13 -23.04
CA GLY A 863 -11.46 3.01 -24.49
C GLY A 863 -11.95 1.64 -24.98
N GLN A 864 -11.87 1.44 -26.29
CA GLN A 864 -12.24 0.21 -26.98
C GLN A 864 -11.17 -0.21 -27.99
N ALA A 865 -11.09 -1.51 -28.30
CA ALA A 865 -10.27 -2.02 -29.39
C ALA A 865 -10.88 -3.28 -30.01
N LYS A 866 -10.29 -3.71 -31.13
CA LYS A 866 -10.42 -5.07 -31.67
C LYS A 866 -9.13 -5.48 -32.40
N PRO A 867 -8.87 -6.77 -32.62
CA PRO A 867 -7.81 -7.22 -33.52
C PRO A 867 -8.05 -6.69 -34.94
N THR A 868 -6.98 -6.40 -35.67
CA THR A 868 -7.04 -6.01 -37.08
C THR A 868 -7.12 -7.23 -37.99
N LEU A 869 -6.39 -8.29 -37.63
CA LEU A 869 -6.49 -9.62 -38.21
C LEU A 869 -6.46 -10.69 -37.11
N LEU A 870 -7.10 -11.82 -37.36
CA LEU A 870 -6.94 -13.06 -36.60
C LEU A 870 -6.29 -14.12 -37.49
N ILE A 871 -5.38 -14.92 -36.94
CA ILE A 871 -4.95 -16.20 -37.50
C ILE A 871 -5.46 -17.28 -36.55
N GLU A 872 -6.45 -18.05 -36.99
CA GLU A 872 -7.17 -19.02 -36.18
C GLU A 872 -6.83 -20.43 -36.65
N GLN A 873 -6.18 -21.22 -35.80
CA GLN A 873 -6.00 -22.65 -36.00
C GLN A 873 -7.06 -23.41 -35.22
N TYR A 874 -7.89 -24.18 -35.91
CA TYR A 874 -9.03 -24.86 -35.31
C TYR A 874 -8.72 -26.32 -34.99
N ASN A 875 -9.09 -26.76 -33.77
CA ASN A 875 -9.30 -28.17 -33.47
C ASN A 875 -10.72 -28.60 -33.87
N LEU A 876 -11.70 -27.73 -33.67
CA LEU A 876 -13.12 -27.92 -34.01
C LEU A 876 -13.63 -26.67 -34.72
N LYS A 877 -14.44 -26.83 -35.77
CA LYS A 877 -15.22 -25.74 -36.39
C LYS A 877 -16.41 -26.28 -37.17
N GLN A 878 -17.62 -26.06 -36.65
CA GLN A 878 -18.88 -26.54 -37.23
C GLN A 878 -20.05 -25.58 -36.89
N ASP A 879 -21.11 -25.58 -37.71
CA ASP A 879 -22.27 -24.69 -37.51
C ASP A 879 -23.17 -25.12 -36.33
N ALA A 880 -23.30 -26.44 -36.13
CA ALA A 880 -24.07 -27.02 -35.04
C ALA A 880 -23.29 -26.96 -33.71
N PRO A 881 -23.95 -26.75 -32.56
CA PRO A 881 -23.32 -26.93 -31.26
C PRO A 881 -22.75 -28.34 -31.09
N LEU A 882 -21.61 -28.44 -30.41
CA LEU A 882 -21.08 -29.68 -29.87
C LEU A 882 -22.11 -30.29 -28.91
N ALA A 883 -22.51 -31.54 -29.15
CA ALA A 883 -23.48 -32.23 -28.29
C ALA A 883 -22.97 -32.39 -26.85
N ASP A 884 -23.87 -32.35 -25.86
CA ASP A 884 -23.50 -32.53 -24.45
C ASP A 884 -22.93 -33.94 -24.15
N SER A 885 -23.16 -34.91 -25.03
CA SER A 885 -22.57 -36.26 -24.98
C SER A 885 -21.18 -36.37 -25.63
N ALA A 886 -20.52 -35.25 -25.94
CA ALA A 886 -19.19 -35.26 -26.56
C ALA A 886 -18.09 -35.77 -25.63
N ASP A 887 -17.07 -36.42 -26.20
CA ASP A 887 -15.91 -36.91 -25.45
C ASP A 887 -14.97 -35.77 -25.05
N TRP A 888 -15.26 -35.16 -23.90
CA TRP A 888 -14.40 -34.15 -23.27
C TRP A 888 -13.01 -34.67 -22.86
N THR A 889 -12.79 -35.99 -22.82
CA THR A 889 -11.45 -36.57 -22.60
C THR A 889 -10.65 -36.62 -23.90
N LYS A 890 -11.29 -36.76 -25.07
CA LYS A 890 -10.65 -36.52 -26.38
C LYS A 890 -10.39 -35.03 -26.60
N ILE A 891 -11.28 -34.14 -26.16
CA ILE A 891 -11.12 -32.68 -26.31
C ILE A 891 -9.95 -32.15 -25.47
N ASP A 892 -9.85 -32.54 -24.20
CA ASP A 892 -8.74 -32.18 -23.27
C ASP A 892 -7.41 -32.87 -23.65
N ARG A 893 -7.42 -33.74 -24.68
CA ARG A 893 -6.24 -34.30 -25.36
C ARG A 893 -5.87 -33.59 -26.66
N ALA A 894 -6.74 -32.72 -27.18
CA ALA A 894 -6.49 -32.03 -28.43
C ALA A 894 -5.36 -31.01 -28.26
N TYR A 895 -4.53 -30.88 -29.29
CA TYR A 895 -3.43 -29.93 -29.35
C TYR A 895 -3.51 -29.03 -30.59
N GLY A 896 -3.05 -27.80 -30.42
CA GLY A 896 -2.82 -26.82 -31.48
C GLY A 896 -1.63 -25.93 -31.13
N GLY A 897 -1.23 -25.04 -32.04
CA GLY A 897 -0.11 -24.15 -31.79
C GLY A 897 0.52 -23.55 -33.04
N PHE A 898 1.55 -22.74 -32.83
CA PHE A 898 2.30 -22.05 -33.86
C PHE A 898 3.80 -22.05 -33.51
N ALA A 899 4.66 -22.21 -34.51
CA ALA A 899 6.00 -21.66 -34.42
C ALA A 899 5.95 -20.19 -34.88
N VAL A 900 6.56 -19.30 -34.11
CA VAL A 900 6.59 -17.85 -34.38
C VAL A 900 8.02 -17.35 -34.31
N GLU A 901 8.44 -16.56 -35.29
CA GLU A 901 9.77 -15.96 -35.37
C GLU A 901 9.65 -14.51 -35.83
N VAL A 902 10.23 -13.58 -35.08
CA VAL A 902 10.21 -12.14 -35.41
C VAL A 902 11.63 -11.71 -35.76
N GLY A 903 11.77 -10.78 -36.70
CA GLY A 903 13.06 -10.26 -37.14
C GLY A 903 12.93 -8.85 -37.70
N ASP A 904 14.05 -8.25 -38.06
CA ASP A 904 14.06 -6.92 -38.71
C ASP A 904 15.15 -6.77 -39.77
N ALA A 905 15.12 -5.62 -40.45
CA ALA A 905 16.07 -5.27 -41.52
C ALA A 905 17.55 -5.27 -41.09
N THR A 906 17.86 -5.19 -39.79
CA THR A 906 19.26 -5.26 -39.31
C THR A 906 19.75 -6.68 -39.12
N GLU A 907 18.85 -7.64 -38.89
CA GLU A 907 19.17 -9.07 -38.78
C GLU A 907 19.14 -9.78 -40.14
N TYR A 908 18.21 -9.39 -41.02
CA TYR A 908 17.94 -10.09 -42.28
C TYR A 908 18.24 -9.28 -43.55
N LYS A 909 18.73 -8.03 -43.45
CA LYS A 909 18.91 -7.05 -44.56
C LYS A 909 17.60 -6.60 -45.22
N ASP A 910 16.76 -7.53 -45.65
CA ASP A 910 15.48 -7.26 -46.30
C ASP A 910 14.45 -8.39 -46.08
N PHE A 911 13.19 -8.12 -46.42
CA PHE A 911 12.09 -9.08 -46.23
C PHE A 911 12.21 -10.33 -47.10
N ALA A 912 12.86 -10.25 -48.27
CA ALA A 912 13.00 -11.40 -49.16
C ALA A 912 13.99 -12.41 -48.58
N ALA A 913 15.09 -11.93 -48.00
CA ALA A 913 16.02 -12.75 -47.23
C ALA A 913 15.38 -13.35 -45.96
N PHE A 914 14.49 -12.62 -45.27
CA PHE A 914 13.70 -13.19 -44.17
C PHE A 914 12.76 -14.32 -44.63
N GLN A 915 12.08 -14.15 -45.78
CA GLN A 915 11.26 -15.22 -46.37
C GLN A 915 12.11 -16.42 -46.81
N GLN A 916 13.31 -16.21 -47.38
CA GLN A 916 14.24 -17.30 -47.72
C GLN A 916 14.68 -18.08 -46.49
N HIS A 917 14.98 -17.40 -45.37
CA HIS A 917 15.26 -18.03 -44.08
C HIS A 917 14.07 -18.86 -43.57
N LEU A 918 12.86 -18.29 -43.54
CA LEU A 918 11.63 -18.99 -43.13
C LEU A 918 11.29 -20.20 -44.03
N ASN A 919 11.67 -20.17 -45.30
CA ASN A 919 11.52 -21.30 -46.22
C ASN A 919 12.55 -22.42 -45.99
N ALA A 920 13.70 -22.12 -45.36
CA ALA A 920 14.73 -23.10 -44.99
C ALA A 920 14.51 -23.74 -43.60
N VAL A 921 13.57 -23.21 -42.81
CA VAL A 921 13.15 -23.74 -41.52
C VAL A 921 12.58 -25.16 -41.67
N LYS A 922 12.91 -26.04 -40.71
CA LYS A 922 12.28 -27.36 -40.59
C LYS A 922 11.44 -27.44 -39.32
N LEU A 923 10.24 -27.97 -39.45
CA LEU A 923 9.29 -28.21 -38.37
C LEU A 923 8.83 -29.65 -38.45
N ASP A 924 9.19 -30.46 -37.46
CA ASP A 924 8.79 -31.85 -37.34
C ASP A 924 7.92 -32.02 -36.08
N THR A 925 6.78 -32.70 -36.20
CA THR A 925 5.88 -32.99 -35.07
C THR A 925 5.46 -34.44 -35.06
N ASN A 926 5.54 -35.12 -33.91
CA ASN A 926 5.09 -36.50 -33.76
C ASN A 926 4.27 -36.71 -32.48
N TRP A 927 3.07 -37.27 -32.61
CA TRP A 927 2.23 -37.66 -31.48
C TRP A 927 2.54 -39.09 -31.02
N HIS A 928 2.46 -39.32 -29.71
CA HIS A 928 2.65 -40.63 -29.09
C HIS A 928 1.47 -40.95 -28.17
N ASP A 929 0.52 -41.78 -28.63
CA ASP A 929 -0.70 -42.13 -27.89
C ASP A 929 -0.44 -42.69 -26.49
N GLU A 930 0.44 -43.70 -26.38
CA GLU A 930 0.80 -44.34 -25.10
C GLU A 930 1.30 -43.34 -24.03
N LYS A 931 1.97 -42.27 -24.49
CA LYS A 931 2.58 -41.25 -23.62
C LYS A 931 1.72 -39.98 -23.53
N LYS A 932 0.62 -39.93 -24.30
CA LYS A 932 -0.26 -38.78 -24.56
C LYS A 932 0.52 -37.50 -24.85
N GLN A 933 1.57 -37.62 -25.65
CA GLN A 933 2.63 -36.63 -25.76
C GLN A 933 2.85 -36.23 -27.21
N LEU A 934 2.72 -34.93 -27.50
CA LEU A 934 3.21 -34.32 -28.71
C LEU A 934 4.70 -34.02 -28.54
N ASN A 935 5.54 -34.49 -29.45
CA ASN A 935 6.91 -34.02 -29.61
C ASN A 935 6.98 -33.03 -30.76
N VAL A 936 7.63 -31.90 -30.56
CA VAL A 936 7.84 -30.84 -31.56
C VAL A 936 9.34 -30.55 -31.66
N SER A 937 9.84 -30.43 -32.88
CA SER A 937 11.20 -30.05 -33.22
C SER A 937 11.16 -28.93 -34.26
N TYR A 938 11.72 -27.77 -33.92
CA TYR A 938 11.78 -26.59 -34.78
C TYR A 938 13.24 -26.20 -34.99
N ARG A 939 13.73 -26.31 -36.22
CA ARG A 939 15.08 -25.91 -36.63
C ARG A 939 15.01 -24.66 -37.48
N SER A 940 15.57 -23.57 -36.97
CA SER A 940 15.66 -22.28 -37.65
C SER A 940 17.08 -21.73 -37.57
N GLY A 941 17.73 -21.65 -38.74
CA GLY A 941 19.18 -21.41 -38.84
C GLY A 941 19.97 -22.45 -38.04
N GLY A 942 20.89 -21.98 -37.18
CA GLY A 942 21.66 -22.83 -36.27
C GLY A 942 20.95 -23.20 -34.95
N ASP A 943 19.75 -22.67 -34.68
CA ASP A 943 18.99 -23.00 -33.47
C ASP A 943 18.06 -24.20 -33.74
N LEU A 944 18.20 -25.26 -32.93
CA LEU A 944 17.27 -26.39 -32.82
C LEU A 944 16.51 -26.28 -31.49
N ILE A 945 15.20 -26.11 -31.54
CA ILE A 945 14.31 -25.95 -30.38
C ILE A 945 13.40 -27.18 -30.31
N GLU A 946 13.36 -27.88 -29.18
CA GLU A 946 12.63 -29.15 -29.06
C GLU A 946 11.85 -29.23 -27.74
N ALA A 947 10.59 -29.67 -27.81
CA ALA A 947 9.72 -29.84 -26.65
C ALA A 947 8.84 -31.09 -26.77
N GLY A 948 8.67 -31.80 -25.65
CA GLY A 948 7.53 -32.68 -25.43
C GLY A 948 6.43 -31.92 -24.70
N PHE A 949 5.16 -32.13 -25.06
CA PHE A 949 3.99 -31.45 -24.49
C PHE A 949 2.86 -32.45 -24.22
N ARG A 950 2.21 -32.33 -23.06
CA ARG A 950 1.04 -33.13 -22.66
C ARG A 950 -0.21 -32.26 -22.53
N PRO A 951 -1.23 -32.43 -23.39
CA PRO A 951 -2.43 -31.59 -23.40
C PRO A 951 -3.30 -31.62 -22.12
N GLU A 952 -3.46 -32.78 -21.48
CA GLU A 952 -4.34 -33.00 -20.30
C GLU A 952 -3.87 -32.30 -18.98
N TYR A 953 -3.09 -31.23 -19.04
CA TYR A 953 -2.48 -30.62 -17.87
C TYR A 953 -3.51 -29.85 -17.00
N SER A 954 -3.59 -30.23 -15.72
CA SER A 954 -4.53 -29.71 -14.72
C SER A 954 -3.86 -29.05 -13.51
N GLY A 955 -2.55 -28.79 -13.58
CA GLY A 955 -1.72 -28.29 -12.47
C GLY A 955 -0.68 -29.32 -12.01
N GLY A 956 0.15 -28.95 -11.03
CA GLY A 956 1.28 -29.77 -10.58
C GLY A 956 2.61 -29.31 -11.20
N GLY A 957 3.62 -30.19 -11.25
CA GLY A 957 4.95 -29.81 -11.75
C GLY A 957 4.97 -29.50 -13.25
N THR A 958 5.85 -28.58 -13.69
CA THR A 958 5.96 -28.21 -15.12
C THR A 958 6.61 -29.29 -15.99
N ASP A 959 7.17 -30.33 -15.36
CA ASP A 959 7.61 -31.59 -15.98
C ASP A 959 6.43 -32.48 -16.42
N GLN A 960 5.27 -32.36 -15.76
CA GLN A 960 4.04 -33.08 -16.13
C GLN A 960 3.46 -32.54 -17.43
N LEU A 961 3.51 -31.21 -17.62
CA LEU A 961 3.20 -30.51 -18.86
C LEU A 961 4.26 -30.74 -19.96
N PHE A 962 5.54 -30.63 -19.58
CA PHE A 962 6.68 -30.72 -20.49
C PHE A 962 7.63 -31.87 -20.13
N PRO A 963 7.42 -33.09 -20.66
CA PRO A 963 8.30 -34.23 -20.40
C PRO A 963 9.75 -34.05 -20.85
N HIS A 964 10.00 -33.10 -21.77
CA HIS A 964 11.32 -32.52 -21.99
C HIS A 964 11.20 -31.15 -22.68
N ARG A 965 12.19 -30.29 -22.45
CA ARG A 965 12.43 -29.03 -23.19
C ARG A 965 13.92 -28.87 -23.39
N ARG A 966 14.37 -28.59 -24.61
CA ARG A 966 15.79 -28.36 -24.92
C ARG A 966 15.99 -27.40 -26.09
N VAL A 967 17.13 -26.73 -26.09
CA VAL A 967 17.66 -25.97 -27.23
C VAL A 967 19.08 -26.46 -27.51
N ASN A 968 19.36 -26.86 -28.75
CA ASN A 968 20.65 -27.42 -29.16
C ASN A 968 21.13 -28.58 -28.25
N GLY A 969 20.20 -29.42 -27.78
CA GLY A 969 20.47 -30.52 -26.85
C GLY A 969 20.54 -30.14 -25.35
N ALA A 970 20.61 -28.85 -25.01
CA ALA A 970 20.78 -28.37 -23.63
C ALA A 970 19.48 -27.83 -23.00
N TRP A 971 19.45 -27.73 -21.67
CA TRP A 971 18.37 -27.06 -20.93
C TRP A 971 18.24 -25.58 -21.36
N PRO A 972 17.03 -25.07 -21.67
CA PRO A 972 16.88 -23.80 -22.39
C PRO A 972 16.72 -22.56 -21.48
N TYR A 973 16.71 -22.75 -20.16
CA TYR A 973 16.54 -21.70 -19.15
C TYR A 973 17.74 -21.66 -18.18
N ASN A 974 17.63 -20.91 -17.07
CA ASN A 974 18.73 -20.76 -16.10
C ASN A 974 19.04 -22.09 -15.39
N GLY A 975 20.30 -22.24 -14.95
CA GLY A 975 20.76 -23.38 -14.17
C GLY A 975 20.30 -23.34 -12.70
N PRO A 976 20.41 -24.47 -11.96
CA PRO A 976 19.99 -24.55 -10.56
C PRO A 976 20.61 -23.45 -9.68
N GLY A 977 19.75 -22.75 -8.92
CA GLY A 977 20.16 -21.65 -8.06
C GLY A 977 20.37 -20.29 -8.75
N ILE A 978 20.18 -20.18 -10.08
CA ILE A 978 20.14 -18.88 -10.78
C ILE A 978 18.68 -18.53 -11.08
N ASP A 979 18.14 -17.60 -10.29
CA ASP A 979 16.74 -17.17 -10.40
C ASP A 979 16.54 -16.13 -11.52
N ARG A 980 17.55 -15.31 -11.83
CA ARG A 980 17.50 -14.31 -12.90
C ARG A 980 18.82 -14.24 -13.65
N ASP A 981 18.74 -14.19 -14.97
CA ASP A 981 19.84 -13.77 -15.84
C ASP A 981 19.32 -12.74 -16.85
N SER A 982 20.08 -11.65 -17.05
CA SER A 982 19.93 -10.75 -18.20
C SER A 982 21.29 -10.43 -18.81
N THR A 983 21.29 -9.74 -19.97
CA THR A 983 22.52 -9.19 -20.58
C THR A 983 23.37 -8.33 -19.63
N LEU A 984 22.78 -7.74 -18.58
CA LEU A 984 23.47 -6.82 -17.65
C LEU A 984 23.46 -7.25 -16.17
N THR A 985 22.65 -8.25 -15.79
CA THR A 985 22.37 -8.58 -14.38
C THR A 985 22.29 -10.09 -14.13
N MET A 986 22.46 -10.51 -12.88
CA MET A 986 22.27 -11.89 -12.44
C MET A 986 21.83 -11.94 -10.97
N GLN A 987 20.89 -12.82 -10.64
CA GLN A 987 20.39 -13.09 -9.27
C GLN A 987 20.45 -14.59 -9.00
N GLY A 988 20.87 -14.99 -7.79
CA GLY A 988 20.87 -16.39 -7.43
C GLY A 988 21.46 -16.71 -6.07
N THR A 989 21.44 -18.00 -5.72
CA THR A 989 21.87 -18.57 -4.44
C THR A 989 23.11 -19.48 -4.55
N THR A 990 23.74 -19.54 -5.73
CA THR A 990 24.89 -20.42 -6.04
C THR A 990 26.16 -20.16 -5.23
N GLY A 991 26.27 -19.02 -4.54
CA GLY A 991 27.51 -18.57 -3.90
C GLY A 991 28.52 -17.91 -4.86
N ARG A 992 28.28 -17.95 -6.19
CA ARG A 992 29.05 -17.20 -7.20
C ARG A 992 28.14 -16.77 -8.34
N LEU A 993 28.08 -15.45 -8.58
CA LEU A 993 27.45 -14.84 -9.75
C LEU A 993 28.53 -14.16 -10.60
N GLU A 994 28.41 -14.24 -11.92
CA GLU A 994 29.42 -13.72 -12.85
C GLU A 994 28.74 -13.10 -14.08
N LYS A 995 29.11 -11.85 -14.39
CA LYS A 995 28.46 -11.06 -15.46
C LYS A 995 29.44 -9.98 -15.94
N ASN A 996 29.65 -9.88 -17.25
CA ASN A 996 30.44 -8.81 -17.90
C ASN A 996 31.82 -8.56 -17.25
N GLY A 997 32.52 -9.63 -16.89
CA GLY A 997 33.86 -9.60 -16.26
C GLY A 997 33.88 -9.24 -14.77
N ALA A 998 32.73 -8.98 -14.14
CA ALA A 998 32.60 -8.86 -12.69
C ALA A 998 32.13 -10.16 -12.06
N VAL A 999 32.60 -10.41 -10.84
CA VAL A 999 32.32 -11.64 -10.07
C VAL A 999 31.89 -11.27 -8.65
N LEU A 1000 30.72 -11.73 -8.23
CA LEU A 1000 30.22 -11.62 -6.87
C LEU A 1000 30.26 -13.00 -6.21
N ASN A 1001 31.05 -13.16 -5.15
CA ASN A 1001 31.12 -14.39 -4.37
C ASN A 1001 30.43 -14.19 -3.01
N THR A 1002 29.66 -15.18 -2.55
CA THR A 1002 28.92 -15.20 -1.28
C THR A 1002 28.96 -16.58 -0.60
N GLU A 1003 28.34 -16.75 0.58
CA GLU A 1003 28.03 -18.09 1.10
C GLU A 1003 26.98 -18.77 0.20
N ALA A 1004 27.22 -20.02 -0.23
CA ALA A 1004 26.22 -20.79 -0.99
C ALA A 1004 24.92 -20.97 -0.19
N GLY A 1005 23.78 -20.90 -0.88
CA GLY A 1005 22.44 -20.85 -0.30
C GLY A 1005 22.00 -19.46 0.19
N ARG A 1006 22.85 -18.43 0.12
CA ARG A 1006 22.45 -17.03 0.36
C ARG A 1006 22.06 -16.36 -0.96
N MET A 1007 20.97 -15.59 -0.95
CA MET A 1007 20.60 -14.78 -2.12
C MET A 1007 21.64 -13.70 -2.37
N ALA A 1008 22.05 -13.56 -3.62
CA ALA A 1008 23.00 -12.57 -4.10
C ALA A 1008 22.46 -11.92 -5.38
N TYR A 1009 22.91 -10.70 -5.67
CA TYR A 1009 22.56 -9.98 -6.89
C TYR A 1009 23.74 -9.17 -7.39
N LEU A 1010 24.02 -9.30 -8.69
CA LEU A 1010 25.11 -8.65 -9.42
C LEU A 1010 24.51 -7.84 -10.58
N GLN A 1011 24.83 -6.56 -10.65
CA GLN A 1011 24.38 -5.63 -11.68
C GLN A 1011 25.59 -4.93 -12.31
N THR A 1012 25.58 -4.79 -13.64
CA THR A 1012 26.70 -4.23 -14.42
C THR A 1012 26.22 -3.18 -15.41
N GLU A 1013 27.01 -2.13 -15.61
CA GLU A 1013 26.77 -1.07 -16.58
C GLU A 1013 28.12 -0.75 -17.28
N PRO A 1014 28.41 -1.38 -18.44
CA PRO A 1014 29.72 -1.30 -19.09
C PRO A 1014 30.16 0.10 -19.59
N ILE A 1015 29.22 0.99 -19.90
CA ILE A 1015 29.51 2.32 -20.50
C ILE A 1015 30.27 3.17 -19.47
N SER A 1016 29.65 3.45 -18.32
CA SER A 1016 30.35 4.06 -17.18
C SER A 1016 31.39 3.11 -16.55
N GLY A 1017 31.28 1.80 -16.79
CA GLY A 1017 32.11 0.80 -16.12
C GLY A 1017 31.74 0.67 -14.64
N THR A 1018 30.43 0.67 -14.35
CA THR A 1018 29.88 0.49 -13.01
C THR A 1018 29.58 -0.98 -12.74
N TYR A 1019 29.98 -1.47 -11.57
CA TYR A 1019 29.70 -2.83 -11.11
C TYR A 1019 29.15 -2.77 -9.68
N ALA A 1020 27.96 -3.33 -9.49
CA ALA A 1020 27.23 -3.30 -8.21
C ALA A 1020 26.96 -4.72 -7.71
N GLY A 1021 27.45 -5.03 -6.50
CA GLY A 1021 27.20 -6.29 -5.82
C GLY A 1021 26.39 -6.07 -4.55
N PHE A 1022 25.47 -6.98 -4.25
CA PHE A 1022 24.52 -6.85 -3.15
C PHE A 1022 24.59 -8.04 -2.18
N ASN A 1023 24.34 -7.79 -0.90
CA ASN A 1023 23.63 -8.74 -0.04
C ASN A 1023 22.22 -8.17 0.16
N PRO A 1024 21.19 -8.68 -0.54
CA PRO A 1024 19.86 -8.08 -0.57
C PRO A 1024 19.03 -8.30 0.70
N PHE A 1025 19.51 -9.12 1.64
CA PHE A 1025 18.86 -9.42 2.93
C PHE A 1025 19.71 -8.94 4.12
N PRO A 1026 19.09 -8.66 5.29
CA PRO A 1026 19.80 -8.38 6.54
C PRO A 1026 20.50 -9.61 7.17
N ASP A 1027 20.68 -10.71 6.42
CA ASP A 1027 21.20 -11.97 6.94
C ASP A 1027 22.72 -12.02 6.83
N PRO A 1028 23.46 -12.26 7.93
CA PRO A 1028 24.92 -12.26 7.93
C PRO A 1028 25.50 -13.24 6.92
N THR A 1029 26.24 -12.71 5.94
CA THR A 1029 26.76 -13.45 4.78
C THR A 1029 28.21 -13.03 4.51
N PHE A 1030 29.12 -13.99 4.30
CA PHE A 1030 30.45 -13.69 3.75
C PHE A 1030 30.32 -13.23 2.29
N TRP A 1031 31.10 -12.23 1.89
CA TRP A 1031 30.84 -11.47 0.67
C TRP A 1031 32.13 -10.90 0.07
N SER A 1032 32.27 -10.94 -1.26
CA SER A 1032 33.28 -10.17 -2.01
C SER A 1032 32.87 -9.91 -3.46
N LEU A 1033 33.25 -8.75 -3.97
CA LEU A 1033 33.05 -8.33 -5.37
C LEU A 1033 34.40 -8.10 -6.04
N SER A 1034 34.63 -8.75 -7.18
CA SER A 1034 35.72 -8.45 -8.11
C SER A 1034 35.16 -7.73 -9.32
N ALA A 1035 35.86 -6.70 -9.80
CA ALA A 1035 35.50 -5.91 -10.98
C ALA A 1035 36.66 -5.85 -12.00
N PRO A 1036 36.36 -5.68 -13.30
CA PRO A 1036 37.37 -5.46 -14.35
C PRO A 1036 38.39 -4.38 -13.99
N GLY A 1037 39.64 -4.58 -14.41
CA GLY A 1037 40.78 -3.76 -13.99
C GLY A 1037 41.47 -4.22 -12.70
N GLY A 1038 41.13 -5.40 -12.18
CA GLY A 1038 41.80 -6.01 -11.02
C GLY A 1038 41.36 -5.47 -9.66
N VAL A 1039 40.28 -4.68 -9.61
CA VAL A 1039 39.74 -4.12 -8.37
C VAL A 1039 38.95 -5.19 -7.62
N THR A 1040 39.19 -5.36 -6.32
CA THR A 1040 38.38 -6.26 -5.48
C THR A 1040 37.97 -5.57 -4.18
N VAL A 1041 36.75 -5.83 -3.73
CA VAL A 1041 36.19 -5.37 -2.45
C VAL A 1041 35.84 -6.59 -1.60
N LYS A 1042 36.33 -6.65 -0.36
CA LYS A 1042 36.14 -7.77 0.56
C LYS A 1042 35.78 -7.26 1.96
N ALA A 1043 34.95 -8.00 2.69
CA ALA A 1043 34.67 -7.72 4.10
C ALA A 1043 35.71 -8.38 5.05
N ASP A 1044 35.92 -7.79 6.23
CA ASP A 1044 36.68 -8.39 7.36
C ASP A 1044 35.82 -9.31 8.25
N GLY A 1045 34.63 -9.71 7.77
CA GLY A 1045 33.62 -10.46 8.51
C GLY A 1045 32.39 -10.70 7.64
N ARG A 1046 31.25 -11.02 8.24
CA ARG A 1046 29.97 -11.14 7.53
C ARG A 1046 29.29 -9.77 7.34
N LEU A 1047 28.76 -9.50 6.15
CA LEU A 1047 27.89 -8.34 5.91
C LEU A 1047 26.45 -8.69 6.26
N GLY A 1048 25.76 -7.75 6.91
CA GLY A 1048 24.30 -7.64 6.82
C GLY A 1048 23.85 -7.09 5.46
N LEU A 1049 22.74 -6.34 5.45
CA LEU A 1049 22.15 -5.77 4.25
C LEU A 1049 23.11 -4.77 3.59
N ALA A 1050 23.49 -5.00 2.34
CA ALA A 1050 24.56 -4.26 1.68
C ALA A 1050 24.32 -4.03 0.18
N ARG A 1051 24.67 -2.84 -0.30
CA ARG A 1051 24.89 -2.53 -1.72
C ARG A 1051 26.26 -1.87 -1.86
N VAL A 1052 27.15 -2.48 -2.65
CA VAL A 1052 28.49 -1.95 -2.91
C VAL A 1052 28.64 -1.72 -4.41
N VAL A 1053 28.89 -0.47 -4.80
CA VAL A 1053 29.00 -0.04 -6.20
C VAL A 1053 30.40 0.49 -6.46
N VAL A 1054 31.08 -0.06 -7.47
CA VAL A 1054 32.46 0.28 -7.82
C VAL A 1054 32.51 0.84 -9.24
N ARG A 1055 33.22 1.96 -9.44
CA ARG A 1055 33.65 2.45 -10.76
C ARG A 1055 35.17 2.54 -10.83
N PRO A 1056 35.86 1.50 -11.36
CA PRO A 1056 37.31 1.49 -11.48
C PRO A 1056 37.85 2.65 -12.34
N LYS A 1057 37.14 3.03 -13.42
CA LYS A 1057 37.52 4.12 -14.34
C LYS A 1057 37.58 5.49 -13.63
N GLU A 1058 36.60 5.76 -12.75
CA GLU A 1058 36.47 7.04 -12.03
C GLU A 1058 37.16 7.06 -10.65
N ASN A 1059 37.69 5.91 -10.20
CA ASN A 1059 38.18 5.72 -8.83
C ASN A 1059 37.11 6.08 -7.76
N ARG A 1060 35.85 5.67 -8.00
CA ARG A 1060 34.70 5.93 -7.10
C ARG A 1060 34.12 4.65 -6.51
N LEU A 1061 33.59 4.79 -5.30
CA LEU A 1061 32.98 3.71 -4.52
C LEU A 1061 31.75 4.23 -3.76
N TRP A 1062 30.65 3.48 -3.80
CA TRP A 1062 29.49 3.71 -2.95
C TRP A 1062 29.23 2.47 -2.10
N VAL A 1063 28.95 2.66 -0.82
CA VAL A 1063 28.71 1.60 0.16
C VAL A 1063 27.46 1.96 0.97
N ASP A 1064 26.33 1.37 0.63
CA ASP A 1064 25.15 1.39 1.49
C ASP A 1064 25.22 0.14 2.38
N TYR A 1065 25.10 0.34 3.70
CA TYR A 1065 25.21 -0.75 4.68
C TYR A 1065 24.28 -0.57 5.87
N ALA A 1066 23.53 -1.63 6.20
CA ALA A 1066 22.68 -1.71 7.37
C ALA A 1066 22.71 -3.11 8.01
N GLN A 1067 22.46 -3.14 9.31
CA GLN A 1067 22.41 -4.36 10.12
C GLN A 1067 21.36 -4.20 11.23
N ARG A 1068 20.80 -5.32 11.69
CA ARG A 1068 19.85 -5.37 12.80
C ARG A 1068 20.52 -4.89 14.11
N ASP A 1069 19.76 -4.52 15.14
CA ASP A 1069 20.33 -3.96 16.37
C ASP A 1069 21.14 -4.98 17.18
N GLU A 1070 20.72 -6.24 17.18
CA GLU A 1070 21.40 -7.38 17.78
C GLU A 1070 22.72 -7.71 17.06
N GLN A 1071 22.80 -7.50 15.75
CA GLN A 1071 24.02 -7.77 14.95
C GLN A 1071 25.15 -6.78 15.26
N LYS A 1072 24.82 -5.55 15.73
CA LYS A 1072 25.81 -4.49 16.03
C LYS A 1072 26.80 -4.84 17.14
N ARG A 1073 26.63 -5.97 17.83
CA ARG A 1073 27.48 -6.47 18.92
C ARG A 1073 28.18 -7.79 18.58
N ASP A 1074 27.86 -8.42 17.45
CA ASP A 1074 28.48 -9.69 17.03
C ASP A 1074 29.87 -9.42 16.43
N VAL A 1075 30.90 -10.04 17.02
CA VAL A 1075 32.30 -9.93 16.59
C VAL A 1075 32.55 -10.57 15.21
N GLY A 1076 31.67 -11.45 14.74
CA GLY A 1076 31.70 -12.07 13.42
C GLY A 1076 31.16 -11.17 12.28
N MET A 1077 30.50 -10.07 12.60
CA MET A 1077 30.06 -9.08 11.61
C MET A 1077 31.25 -8.25 11.10
N ALA A 1078 31.15 -7.77 9.86
CA ALA A 1078 32.17 -6.92 9.26
C ALA A 1078 32.26 -5.55 9.96
N SER A 1079 33.48 -5.16 10.33
CA SER A 1079 33.81 -3.83 10.83
C SER A 1079 34.30 -2.88 9.72
N ALA A 1080 34.75 -3.42 8.59
CA ALA A 1080 35.22 -2.67 7.42
C ALA A 1080 35.10 -3.44 6.08
N LEU A 1081 35.10 -2.68 4.98
CA LEU A 1081 35.44 -3.20 3.65
C LEU A 1081 36.90 -2.86 3.33
N LEU A 1082 37.62 -3.81 2.76
CA LEU A 1082 38.97 -3.67 2.23
C LEU A 1082 38.90 -3.65 0.70
N VAL A 1083 39.43 -2.60 0.08
CA VAL A 1083 39.45 -2.40 -1.37
C VAL A 1083 40.88 -2.49 -1.89
N PHE A 1084 41.14 -3.44 -2.80
CA PHE A 1084 42.44 -3.70 -3.41
C PHE A 1084 42.42 -3.36 -4.90
N GLY A 1085 43.60 -3.16 -5.50
CA GLY A 1085 43.77 -2.95 -6.96
C GLY A 1085 43.59 -1.52 -7.46
N LEU A 1086 43.09 -0.60 -6.64
CA LEU A 1086 43.01 0.83 -7.00
C LEU A 1086 44.39 1.51 -6.89
N LYS A 1087 44.67 2.46 -7.78
CA LYS A 1087 45.96 3.20 -7.85
C LYS A 1087 46.10 4.25 -6.73
N SER A 1088 44.99 4.78 -6.23
CA SER A 1088 44.92 5.81 -5.19
C SER A 1088 43.65 5.61 -4.36
N ALA A 1089 43.50 6.35 -3.26
CA ALA A 1089 42.33 6.21 -2.40
C ALA A 1089 41.03 6.59 -3.14
N PRO A 1090 39.97 5.75 -3.16
CA PRO A 1090 38.74 6.05 -3.87
C PRO A 1090 37.96 7.19 -3.21
N ALA A 1091 37.32 8.02 -4.04
CA ALA A 1091 36.28 8.91 -3.57
C ALA A 1091 35.08 8.04 -3.14
N THR A 1092 34.83 7.99 -1.83
CA THR A 1092 33.91 7.02 -1.23
C THR A 1092 32.72 7.70 -0.57
N GLU A 1093 31.52 7.19 -0.86
CA GLU A 1093 30.28 7.56 -0.18
C GLU A 1093 29.76 6.36 0.63
N TYR A 1094 29.47 6.56 1.92
CA TYR A 1094 28.91 5.57 2.84
C TYR A 1094 27.51 6.00 3.28
N ASN A 1095 26.48 5.21 2.96
CA ASN A 1095 25.07 5.54 3.23
C ASN A 1095 24.73 7.01 2.85
N GLY A 1096 25.13 7.42 1.63
CA GLY A 1096 24.93 8.79 1.10
C GLY A 1096 25.80 9.89 1.71
N LYS A 1097 26.86 9.57 2.47
CA LYS A 1097 27.77 10.56 3.07
C LYS A 1097 29.22 10.35 2.64
N PRO A 1098 29.98 11.39 2.23
CA PRO A 1098 31.40 11.24 1.91
C PRO A 1098 32.22 10.71 3.11
N VAL A 1099 33.08 9.72 2.86
CA VAL A 1099 33.98 9.11 3.86
C VAL A 1099 35.38 8.98 3.27
N LYS A 1100 36.40 9.33 4.07
CA LYS A 1100 37.80 9.16 3.67
C LYS A 1100 38.25 7.72 3.89
N ALA A 1101 38.58 7.01 2.81
CA ALA A 1101 39.22 5.70 2.88
C ALA A 1101 40.61 5.80 3.54
N SER A 1102 40.94 4.88 4.45
CA SER A 1102 42.28 4.82 5.07
C SER A 1102 43.17 3.81 4.36
N ARG A 1103 44.42 4.16 4.07
CA ARG A 1103 45.39 3.25 3.41
C ARG A 1103 46.07 2.37 4.47
N GLN A 1104 45.99 1.06 4.31
CA GLN A 1104 46.68 0.08 5.14
C GLN A 1104 47.43 -0.94 4.27
N VAL A 1105 48.31 -1.73 4.88
CA VAL A 1105 48.91 -2.91 4.24
C VAL A 1105 48.33 -4.15 4.92
N VAL A 1106 47.72 -5.04 4.14
CA VAL A 1106 47.11 -6.28 4.61
C VAL A 1106 47.64 -7.41 3.73
N ASP A 1107 48.26 -8.41 4.37
CA ASP A 1107 48.88 -9.57 3.72
C ASP A 1107 49.81 -9.20 2.55
N GLY A 1108 50.63 -8.16 2.77
CA GLY A 1108 51.58 -7.62 1.79
C GLY A 1108 50.99 -6.69 0.72
N GLN A 1109 49.66 -6.59 0.61
CA GLN A 1109 48.97 -5.78 -0.40
C GLN A 1109 48.46 -4.46 0.19
N VAL A 1110 48.41 -3.41 -0.65
CA VAL A 1110 47.81 -2.13 -0.28
C VAL A 1110 46.29 -2.26 -0.32
N ALA A 1111 45.64 -1.98 0.81
CA ALA A 1111 44.19 -1.94 0.95
C ALA A 1111 43.72 -0.53 1.30
N TYR A 1112 42.63 -0.08 0.67
CA TYR A 1112 41.86 1.08 1.08
C TYR A 1112 40.68 0.61 1.92
N VAL A 1113 40.69 1.00 3.19
CA VAL A 1113 39.76 0.52 4.22
C VAL A 1113 38.63 1.51 4.43
N ILE A 1114 37.40 1.04 4.25
CA ILE A 1114 36.15 1.78 4.47
C ILE A 1114 35.50 1.25 5.77
N PRO A 1115 35.35 2.06 6.83
CA PRO A 1115 34.77 1.60 8.08
C PRO A 1115 33.25 1.44 7.98
N LEU A 1116 32.72 0.31 8.47
CA LEU A 1116 31.28 0.01 8.59
C LEU A 1116 30.75 0.25 10.01
N GLY A 1117 31.64 0.32 11.00
CA GLY A 1117 31.29 0.52 12.42
C GLY A 1117 32.51 0.89 13.27
N LYS A 1118 32.43 0.66 14.58
CA LYS A 1118 33.62 0.73 15.46
C LYS A 1118 34.50 -0.49 15.16
N ALA A 1119 35.73 -0.24 14.69
CA ALA A 1119 36.68 -1.30 14.39
C ALA A 1119 37.15 -2.02 15.67
N ALA A 1120 37.12 -3.35 15.66
CA ALA A 1120 37.88 -4.16 16.59
C ALA A 1120 39.29 -4.36 16.01
N ALA A 1121 40.34 -3.92 16.71
CA ALA A 1121 41.71 -4.08 16.27
C ALA A 1121 42.27 -5.48 16.64
N PRO A 1122 43.17 -6.09 15.83
CA PRO A 1122 43.75 -5.58 14.58
C PRO A 1122 42.99 -6.06 13.32
N LEU A 1123 42.73 -5.14 12.38
CA LEU A 1123 41.97 -5.42 11.16
C LEU A 1123 42.55 -6.56 10.30
N ALA A 1124 43.87 -6.65 10.17
CA ALA A 1124 44.52 -7.67 9.34
C ALA A 1124 44.36 -9.09 9.90
N ALA A 1125 44.20 -9.25 11.22
CA ALA A 1125 43.85 -10.53 11.82
C ALA A 1125 42.40 -10.90 11.44
N ARG A 1126 41.45 -10.01 11.75
CA ARG A 1126 40.02 -10.20 11.42
C ARG A 1126 39.77 -10.56 9.96
N TYR A 1127 40.42 -9.87 9.03
CA TYR A 1127 40.33 -10.20 7.61
C TYR A 1127 40.80 -11.64 7.33
N ARG A 1128 41.98 -12.05 7.80
CA ARG A 1128 42.46 -13.43 7.63
C ARG A 1128 41.53 -14.45 8.28
N ASP A 1129 41.04 -14.18 9.48
CA ASP A 1129 40.12 -15.06 10.21
C ASP A 1129 38.80 -15.23 9.45
N ALA A 1130 38.26 -14.15 8.87
CA ALA A 1130 37.07 -14.18 8.03
C ALA A 1130 37.30 -14.93 6.70
N GLN A 1131 38.46 -14.71 6.03
CA GLN A 1131 38.79 -15.47 4.81
C GLN A 1131 39.00 -16.97 5.12
N ALA A 1132 39.55 -17.33 6.28
CA ALA A 1132 39.72 -18.71 6.72
C ALA A 1132 38.37 -19.36 7.08
N ALA A 1133 37.51 -18.66 7.82
CA ALA A 1133 36.17 -19.13 8.18
C ALA A 1133 35.26 -19.31 6.96
N TRP A 1134 35.39 -18.46 5.92
CA TRP A 1134 34.67 -18.64 4.65
C TRP A 1134 35.18 -19.86 3.88
N LYS A 1135 36.49 -20.06 3.78
CA LYS A 1135 37.07 -21.29 3.18
C LYS A 1135 36.59 -22.55 3.91
N ALA A 1136 36.54 -22.51 5.25
CA ALA A 1136 36.05 -23.62 6.07
C ALA A 1136 34.54 -23.88 5.90
N SER A 1137 33.72 -22.85 5.66
CA SER A 1137 32.28 -23.03 5.42
C SER A 1137 31.97 -23.61 4.04
N ALA A 1138 32.80 -23.36 3.02
CA ALA A 1138 32.63 -23.91 1.68
C ALA A 1138 32.75 -25.45 1.60
N GLY A 1139 33.39 -26.08 2.58
CA GLY A 1139 33.58 -27.54 2.64
C GLY A 1139 32.45 -28.33 3.33
N LYS A 1140 31.39 -27.67 3.79
CA LYS A 1140 30.24 -28.32 4.45
C LYS A 1140 28.94 -28.07 3.70
N PRO A 1141 28.39 -29.03 2.94
CA PRO A 1141 27.03 -28.92 2.44
C PRO A 1141 26.09 -28.83 3.65
N LYS A 1142 25.33 -27.74 3.76
CA LYS A 1142 24.20 -27.70 4.70
C LYS A 1142 23.16 -28.70 4.21
N GLN A 1143 22.70 -29.57 5.11
CA GLN A 1143 21.40 -30.20 4.93
C GLN A 1143 20.34 -29.10 4.81
N SER A 1144 19.33 -29.33 3.96
CA SER A 1144 18.25 -28.37 3.72
C SER A 1144 17.52 -28.01 5.02
N PRO A 1145 16.95 -26.80 5.12
CA PRO A 1145 15.89 -26.49 6.09
C PRO A 1145 14.68 -27.43 5.91
#